data_AF-I7MHF1-F1
#
_entry.id   AF-I7MHF1-F1
#
_cell.length_a   1.000
_cell.length_b   1.000
_cell.length_c   1.000
_cell.angle_alpha   90.00
_cell.angle_beta   90.00
_cell.angle_gamma   90.00
#
_symmetry.space_group_name_H-M   'P 1'
#
loop_
_entity.id
_entity.type
_entity.pdbx_description
1 polymer ?
#
loop_
_entity_poly.entity_id
_entity_poly.type
_entity_poly.pdbx_seq_one_letter_code
_entity_poly.pdbx_strand_id
1 'polypeptide(L)'
;MKYIFLIIIISLSLLSCQEPLHPSQEPEKIYNLDDSCLIMEWGMIRMCWIFTETDITIRMQYKFDGSFFFQITSDEGAPEGQDRDLIELLSSPDGKQSIQDSYLEGSIQVNDEILGGKNNIETLMSKVNSKQNGKLIRFKASKKNLAMDTPDGAQDEYTNEFLFKRDLNTNDQYDRIYTQGEVVWIKYFWTSEQYFTSKALQQGAVQFPFENGYNGMGLMQWPIELYQKIHFWVNFTMWGIVIDIANCAARFFKTKKYYMHVHGYLMLLVCASTLTVEMWTLIKNPQLFNRFDQLDDLVVFHFLMGFIFMIVMITHLVGGYILYLMLIKNKTGGKGSQYFKLYHQVFGYILYLFGKAGNVTGFKVIQDEYTANVCIIVFSLLIGLRITLEAFFIFYPRLFKKILFIDPKQKMIKDIEDKKLSLISKEEKIKDIVLKMNDNQCLTKEIVNQYDKTLLVIFDNGIYDIKNMYHPGGNFIIKKMKGREIGRFMYGAFGLETSNMAGYEHSKYAYDMLEQYYIGEIENIDLFLPKQSEESNNLWRVAQIQKLDNDTSVFFFIGKDAKIKVQKVFQGLEWLGRHFVINDSNYSKHTRQYTNVLSFSNYHVELRKQLLQNYNQNFGDQVTKNSVSLNHEKLNELKEDNLFPMVIKKYPSDKGFSQHLHENTQDAYYIRGPYSRGLELSAKSEGEHLFICGGTGVLPFYDLLDYLFKYMIYKSFKTLDGNSFLKSNSFINHENTLSQQINIENEDYENNINPNLKIKVFASFMSVSQSFGAVELLNQMMRFEKENNLQLFSCIVKVSKNPEELQKFSYLETTSQQFSKEFIYTNANLKQTKRVFICGPPILNKSVYNGLVDLGYEEMDIMLV
;
A
#
# COMPACT_ATOMS: atom_id res chain seq x y z
N MET A 1 -0.14 -14.24 -9.03
CA MET A 1 1.09 -14.92 -8.57
C MET A 1 1.34 -16.18 -9.38
N LYS A 2 0.59 -17.29 -9.24
CA LYS A 2 0.79 -18.51 -10.07
C LYS A 2 0.83 -18.24 -11.58
N TYR A 3 -0.10 -17.43 -12.11
CA TYR A 3 -0.13 -17.06 -13.53
C TYR A 3 1.00 -16.11 -13.97
N ILE A 4 1.50 -15.25 -13.08
CA ILE A 4 2.64 -14.37 -13.38
C ILE A 4 3.93 -15.19 -13.39
N PHE A 5 4.07 -16.14 -12.47
CA PHE A 5 5.18 -17.08 -12.43
C PHE A 5 5.18 -17.98 -13.67
N LEU A 6 4.01 -18.41 -14.13
CA LEU A 6 3.85 -19.16 -15.38
C LEU A 6 4.26 -18.33 -16.61
N ILE A 7 3.87 -17.04 -16.67
CA ILE A 7 4.29 -16.14 -17.76
C ILE A 7 5.81 -15.92 -17.73
N ILE A 8 6.41 -15.72 -16.55
CA ILE A 8 7.87 -15.57 -16.40
C ILE A 8 8.59 -16.85 -16.84
N ILE A 9 8.08 -18.03 -16.45
CA ILE A 9 8.63 -19.32 -16.89
C ILE A 9 8.51 -19.48 -18.40
N ILE A 10 7.34 -19.20 -19.00
CA ILE A 10 7.13 -19.28 -20.44
C ILE A 10 8.06 -18.31 -21.20
N SER A 11 8.22 -17.07 -20.72
CA SER A 11 9.13 -16.09 -21.31
C SER A 11 10.60 -16.51 -21.21
N LEU A 12 11.00 -17.12 -20.08
CA LEU A 12 12.36 -17.65 -19.90
C LEU A 12 12.61 -18.92 -20.73
N SER A 13 11.60 -19.79 -20.89
CA SER A 13 11.67 -20.99 -21.73
C SER A 13 11.73 -20.69 -23.23
N LEU A 14 11.08 -19.60 -23.67
CA LEU A 14 11.18 -19.09 -25.04
C LEU A 14 12.55 -18.47 -25.34
N LEU A 15 13.24 -17.93 -24.33
CA LEU A 15 14.60 -17.41 -24.44
C LEU A 15 15.67 -18.51 -24.49
N SER A 16 15.40 -19.71 -23.94
CA SER A 16 16.32 -20.84 -23.99
C SER A 16 16.23 -21.67 -25.28
N CYS A 17 15.28 -21.39 -26.18
CA CYS A 17 15.11 -22.08 -27.45
C CYS A 17 15.48 -21.17 -28.63
N GLN A 18 16.75 -20.84 -28.81
CA GLN A 18 17.25 -20.23 -30.05
C GLN A 18 18.64 -20.80 -30.38
N GLU A 19 18.67 -21.94 -31.07
CA GLU A 19 19.75 -22.21 -32.03
C GLU A 19 19.36 -21.61 -33.39
N PRO A 20 20.32 -21.09 -34.17
CA PRO A 20 20.01 -20.51 -35.48
C PRO A 20 19.73 -21.62 -36.50
N LEU A 21 18.52 -21.64 -37.06
CA LEU A 21 18.18 -22.42 -38.25
C LEU A 21 18.91 -21.84 -39.47
N HIS A 22 19.77 -22.65 -40.09
CA HIS A 22 20.39 -22.35 -41.39
C HIS A 22 19.34 -22.37 -42.52
N PRO A 23 19.32 -21.40 -43.45
CA PRO A 23 18.33 -21.34 -44.52
C PRO A 23 18.84 -22.08 -45.77
N SER A 24 18.68 -23.40 -45.83
CA SER A 24 18.56 -24.14 -47.10
C SER A 24 18.24 -25.62 -46.82
N GLN A 25 16.96 -25.99 -46.88
CA GLN A 25 16.46 -27.27 -47.41
C GLN A 25 14.93 -27.29 -47.39
N GLU A 26 14.33 -27.68 -48.52
CA GLU A 26 12.89 -27.89 -48.71
C GLU A 26 12.37 -29.06 -47.85
N PRO A 27 11.08 -29.08 -47.47
CA PRO A 27 10.57 -30.05 -46.52
C PRO A 27 10.12 -31.34 -47.21
N GLU A 28 10.77 -32.46 -46.91
CA GLU A 28 10.15 -33.78 -47.05
C GLU A 28 10.08 -34.51 -45.69
N LYS A 29 8.84 -34.88 -45.37
CA LYS A 29 8.37 -36.01 -44.55
C LYS A 29 8.70 -36.06 -43.05
N ILE A 30 7.59 -36.04 -42.31
CA ILE A 30 7.39 -36.38 -40.90
C ILE A 30 7.84 -37.83 -40.62
N TYR A 31 8.67 -38.03 -39.59
CA TYR A 31 8.72 -39.28 -38.81
C TYR A 31 8.91 -39.01 -37.31
N ASN A 32 8.40 -39.98 -36.55
CA ASN A 32 8.19 -40.02 -35.10
C ASN A 32 9.44 -39.80 -34.24
N LEU A 33 9.17 -39.28 -33.04
CA LEU A 33 9.99 -39.33 -31.83
C LEU A 33 10.24 -40.79 -31.40
N ASP A 34 11.49 -41.10 -31.07
CA ASP A 34 11.84 -41.85 -29.86
C ASP A 34 13.33 -41.66 -29.50
N ASP A 35 13.62 -41.97 -28.25
CA ASP A 35 14.65 -41.44 -27.36
C ASP A 35 16.15 -41.61 -27.71
N SER A 36 16.92 -40.71 -27.09
CA SER A 36 18.20 -40.93 -26.37
C SER A 36 19.55 -40.52 -27.00
N CYS A 37 20.33 -39.87 -26.12
CA CYS A 37 21.78 -39.57 -26.16
C CYS A 37 22.27 -38.41 -27.05
N LEU A 38 22.38 -37.23 -26.42
CA LEU A 38 23.19 -36.11 -26.86
C LEU A 38 24.68 -36.41 -26.57
N ILE A 39 25.44 -36.83 -27.57
CA ILE A 39 26.91 -36.83 -27.55
C ILE A 39 27.36 -35.63 -28.39
N MET A 40 27.80 -34.56 -27.72
CA MET A 40 28.44 -33.43 -28.38
C MET A 40 29.89 -33.79 -28.71
N GLU A 41 30.20 -34.01 -29.98
CA GLU A 41 31.58 -34.00 -30.46
C GLU A 41 32.07 -32.54 -30.58
N TRP A 42 33.13 -32.19 -29.85
CA TRP A 42 33.79 -30.89 -29.97
C TRP A 42 34.84 -30.93 -31.08
N GLY A 43 34.65 -30.06 -32.08
CA GLY A 43 35.52 -29.92 -33.24
C GLY A 43 36.91 -29.36 -32.92
N MET A 44 37.90 -29.83 -33.67
CA MET A 44 39.30 -29.39 -33.60
C MET A 44 39.45 -27.91 -34.01
N ILE A 45 39.93 -27.07 -33.09
CA ILE A 45 40.40 -25.71 -33.42
C ILE A 45 41.76 -25.82 -34.14
N ARG A 46 41.87 -25.22 -35.32
CA ARG A 46 43.13 -25.10 -36.07
C ARG A 46 43.70 -23.69 -35.85
N MET A 47 44.85 -23.61 -35.20
CA MET A 47 45.58 -22.35 -35.00
C MET A 47 46.70 -22.22 -36.04
N CYS A 48 46.79 -21.06 -36.69
CA CYS A 48 47.91 -20.71 -37.54
C CYS A 48 48.55 -19.42 -37.00
N TRP A 49 49.84 -19.47 -36.72
CA TRP A 49 50.62 -18.32 -36.29
C TRP A 49 51.23 -17.67 -37.53
N ILE A 50 50.92 -16.40 -37.77
CA ILE A 50 51.46 -15.64 -38.89
C ILE A 50 52.21 -14.44 -38.30
N PHE A 51 53.51 -14.37 -38.55
CA PHE A 51 54.31 -13.16 -38.36
C PHE A 51 54.47 -12.52 -39.73
N THR A 52 53.81 -11.40 -40.00
CA THR A 52 53.95 -10.71 -41.30
C THR A 52 54.07 -9.21 -41.12
N GLU A 53 55.08 -8.64 -41.79
CA GLU A 53 54.93 -7.38 -42.53
C GLU A 53 55.32 -7.54 -44.02
N THR A 54 55.45 -8.76 -44.57
CA THR A 54 55.59 -9.00 -46.02
C THR A 54 54.75 -10.18 -46.51
N ASP A 55 54.22 -10.08 -47.74
CA ASP A 55 53.29 -11.01 -48.39
C ASP A 55 53.93 -12.35 -48.74
N ILE A 56 54.05 -13.24 -47.75
CA ILE A 56 54.37 -14.66 -47.96
C ILE A 56 53.26 -15.49 -47.33
N THR A 57 52.51 -16.20 -48.19
CA THR A 57 51.49 -17.15 -47.74
C THR A 57 52.11 -18.54 -47.59
N ILE A 58 52.19 -19.04 -46.35
CA ILE A 58 52.60 -20.43 -46.07
C ILE A 58 51.35 -21.30 -45.96
N ARG A 59 51.17 -22.25 -46.89
CA ARG A 59 50.03 -23.16 -46.88
C ARG A 59 50.43 -24.47 -46.19
N MET A 60 49.73 -24.81 -45.11
CA MET A 60 49.95 -26.03 -44.34
C MET A 60 48.78 -27.00 -44.55
N GLN A 61 49.05 -28.20 -45.04
CA GLN A 61 48.04 -29.26 -45.18
C GLN A 61 48.36 -30.41 -44.22
N TYR A 62 47.37 -30.76 -43.40
CA TYR A 62 47.40 -31.92 -42.51
C TYR A 62 46.73 -33.11 -43.21
N LYS A 63 47.44 -34.24 -43.28
CA LYS A 63 46.85 -35.54 -43.65
C LYS A 63 46.54 -36.35 -42.40
N PHE A 64 45.48 -37.14 -42.46
CA PHE A 64 45.03 -38.02 -41.37
C PHE A 64 46.05 -39.08 -40.93
N ASP A 65 47.15 -39.25 -41.66
CA ASP A 65 48.26 -40.15 -41.32
C ASP A 65 49.33 -39.52 -40.39
N GLY A 66 49.13 -38.28 -39.95
CA GLY A 66 50.04 -37.59 -39.02
C GLY A 66 51.24 -36.92 -39.69
N SER A 67 51.28 -36.83 -41.02
CA SER A 67 52.32 -36.09 -41.74
C SER A 67 51.91 -34.64 -42.07
N PHE A 68 52.89 -33.74 -42.10
CA PHE A 68 52.72 -32.32 -42.47
C PHE A 68 53.41 -32.03 -43.80
N PHE A 69 52.72 -31.33 -44.70
CA PHE A 69 53.31 -30.78 -45.93
C PHE A 69 53.35 -29.25 -45.86
N PHE A 70 54.48 -28.66 -46.28
CA PHE A 70 54.67 -27.22 -46.39
C PHE A 70 54.80 -26.83 -47.85
N GLN A 71 53.96 -25.91 -48.32
CA GLN A 71 54.12 -25.27 -49.62
C GLN A 71 54.34 -23.78 -49.41
N ILE A 72 55.46 -23.27 -49.92
CA ILE A 72 55.82 -21.85 -49.89
C ILE A 72 55.64 -21.33 -51.31
N THR A 73 54.79 -20.32 -51.48
CA THR A 73 54.65 -19.59 -52.75
C THR A 73 54.92 -18.13 -52.50
N SER A 74 55.83 -17.53 -53.28
CA SER A 74 56.06 -16.09 -53.34
C SER A 74 55.22 -15.50 -54.47
N ASP A 75 54.42 -14.47 -54.17
CA ASP A 75 53.70 -13.71 -55.17
C ASP A 75 54.68 -12.75 -55.88
N GLU A 76 55.31 -13.21 -56.96
CA GLU A 76 55.79 -12.32 -58.03
C GLU A 76 54.97 -12.61 -59.29
N GLY A 77 54.19 -11.61 -59.70
CA GLY A 77 53.27 -11.72 -60.83
C GLY A 77 53.94 -11.72 -62.20
N ALA A 78 53.40 -12.53 -63.11
CA ALA A 78 53.39 -12.32 -64.56
C ALA A 78 52.27 -13.21 -65.18
N PRO A 79 51.79 -12.93 -66.40
CA PRO A 79 50.42 -12.48 -66.69
C PRO A 79 49.48 -13.58 -67.20
N GLU A 80 48.21 -13.17 -67.36
CA GLU A 80 47.09 -13.89 -67.96
C GLU A 80 47.43 -14.70 -69.20
N GLY A 81 46.89 -15.93 -69.23
CA GLY A 81 46.64 -16.68 -70.46
C GLY A 81 47.50 -17.92 -70.64
N GLN A 82 46.97 -19.08 -70.26
CA GLN A 82 46.70 -20.18 -71.20
C GLN A 82 46.25 -21.46 -70.48
N ASP A 83 45.38 -22.15 -71.21
CA ASP A 83 44.64 -23.38 -70.98
C ASP A 83 45.15 -24.42 -69.98
N ARG A 84 44.16 -24.97 -69.29
CA ARG A 84 44.19 -26.29 -68.66
C ARG A 84 44.31 -27.34 -69.75
N ASP A 85 45.26 -28.26 -69.61
CA ASP A 85 45.11 -29.59 -70.17
C ASP A 85 45.43 -30.66 -69.12
N LEU A 86 44.47 -31.60 -69.03
CA LEU A 86 44.59 -32.87 -68.34
C LEU A 86 45.72 -33.70 -68.96
N ILE A 87 46.55 -34.32 -68.13
CA ILE A 87 47.12 -35.64 -68.45
C ILE A 87 46.97 -36.55 -67.25
N GLU A 88 45.95 -37.39 -67.35
CA GLU A 88 45.80 -38.69 -66.70
C GLU A 88 46.77 -39.66 -67.39
N LEU A 89 47.65 -40.38 -66.66
CA LEU A 89 48.18 -41.67 -67.17
C LEU A 89 48.92 -42.52 -66.09
N LEU A 90 48.30 -43.67 -65.83
CA LEU A 90 48.83 -45.03 -65.62
C LEU A 90 49.65 -45.40 -64.37
N SER A 91 48.94 -46.07 -63.46
CA SER A 91 49.14 -47.48 -63.05
C SER A 91 50.50 -48.17 -63.28
N SER A 92 51.03 -48.67 -62.16
CA SER A 92 51.98 -49.79 -61.96
C SER A 92 51.79 -50.98 -62.92
N PRO A 93 52.87 -51.73 -63.26
CA PRO A 93 52.97 -53.09 -62.69
C PRO A 93 54.38 -53.62 -62.38
N ASP A 94 54.41 -54.40 -61.29
CA ASP A 94 55.15 -55.65 -61.04
C ASP A 94 56.67 -55.72 -60.79
N GLY A 95 57.01 -56.53 -59.78
CA GLY A 95 58.32 -57.19 -59.69
C GLY A 95 58.74 -57.67 -58.30
N LYS A 96 58.25 -58.84 -57.87
CA LYS A 96 58.68 -59.59 -56.68
C LYS A 96 60.17 -59.97 -56.73
N GLN A 97 60.87 -59.96 -55.58
CA GLN A 97 61.65 -61.13 -55.14
C GLN A 97 62.06 -61.05 -53.65
N SER A 98 61.87 -62.20 -52.99
CA SER A 98 62.19 -62.55 -51.60
C SER A 98 63.65 -62.95 -51.41
N ILE A 99 64.27 -62.67 -50.26
CA ILE A 99 65.21 -63.58 -49.57
C ILE A 99 65.01 -63.45 -48.04
N GLN A 100 65.08 -64.61 -47.41
CA GLN A 100 64.79 -65.01 -46.03
C GLN A 100 66.02 -64.96 -45.09
N ASP A 101 65.71 -65.00 -43.78
CA ASP A 101 66.49 -65.54 -42.65
C ASP A 101 67.75 -64.75 -42.22
N SER A 102 68.14 -64.57 -40.94
CA SER A 102 67.90 -65.34 -39.70
C SER A 102 68.30 -64.54 -38.44
N TYR A 103 67.59 -64.83 -37.34
CA TYR A 103 67.95 -64.84 -35.90
C TYR A 103 69.42 -64.61 -35.46
N LEU A 104 69.67 -63.92 -34.33
CA LEU A 104 69.69 -64.47 -32.95
C LEU A 104 70.07 -63.38 -31.91
N GLU A 105 69.42 -63.45 -30.74
CA GLU A 105 69.86 -63.26 -29.32
C GLU A 105 71.08 -62.36 -28.99
N GLY A 106 71.13 -61.60 -27.88
CA GLY A 106 70.32 -61.53 -26.68
C GLY A 106 71.04 -60.70 -25.59
N SER A 107 70.24 -60.12 -24.70
CA SER A 107 70.46 -59.82 -23.27
C SER A 107 71.78 -59.17 -22.76
N ILE A 108 71.66 -58.12 -21.95
CA ILE A 108 71.84 -58.12 -20.47
C ILE A 108 71.81 -56.68 -19.92
N GLN A 109 71.04 -56.49 -18.84
CA GLN A 109 71.01 -55.32 -17.94
C GLN A 109 72.38 -55.06 -17.27
N VAL A 110 72.71 -53.83 -16.89
CA VAL A 110 73.10 -53.46 -15.51
C VAL A 110 72.89 -51.94 -15.33
N ASN A 111 72.38 -51.61 -14.13
CA ASN A 111 72.05 -50.30 -13.60
C ASN A 111 73.25 -49.39 -13.25
N ASP A 112 72.88 -48.14 -12.99
CA ASP A 112 73.34 -47.25 -11.93
C ASP A 112 74.62 -46.39 -12.07
N GLU A 113 74.33 -45.10 -11.97
CA GLU A 113 74.97 -44.10 -11.09
C GLU A 113 76.23 -43.32 -11.53
N ILE A 114 76.00 -42.01 -11.68
CA ILE A 114 76.63 -40.91 -10.91
C ILE A 114 77.96 -40.29 -11.40
N LEU A 115 77.88 -38.94 -11.47
CA LEU A 115 78.90 -37.89 -11.36
C LEU A 115 79.98 -37.73 -12.46
N GLY A 116 79.91 -36.55 -13.10
CA GLY A 116 80.98 -35.58 -12.88
C GLY A 116 81.83 -35.17 -14.09
N GLY A 117 81.75 -33.86 -14.41
CA GLY A 117 82.97 -33.07 -14.52
C GLY A 117 83.67 -32.96 -15.88
N LYS A 118 83.33 -31.88 -16.59
CA LYS A 118 84.23 -30.84 -17.14
C LYS A 118 85.58 -31.22 -17.81
N ASN A 119 85.66 -30.70 -19.04
CA ASN A 119 86.76 -29.91 -19.63
C ASN A 119 87.85 -30.61 -20.47
N ASN A 120 87.72 -30.38 -21.79
CA ASN A 120 88.66 -29.67 -22.68
C ASN A 120 89.88 -30.35 -23.34
N ILE A 121 90.09 -29.90 -24.61
CA ILE A 121 91.36 -29.79 -25.39
C ILE A 121 91.76 -31.11 -26.11
N GLU A 122 92.12 -31.23 -27.40
CA GLU A 122 92.66 -30.37 -28.47
C GLU A 122 92.41 -31.09 -29.83
N THR A 123 91.85 -30.44 -30.86
CA THR A 123 92.53 -29.90 -32.07
C THR A 123 93.18 -30.92 -33.04
N LEU A 124 92.62 -31.06 -34.26
CA LEU A 124 93.43 -31.09 -35.49
C LEU A 124 92.64 -30.61 -36.72
N MET A 125 93.19 -29.58 -37.38
CA MET A 125 92.70 -28.96 -38.61
C MET A 125 93.10 -29.75 -39.86
N SER A 126 92.28 -29.72 -40.93
CA SER A 126 92.70 -29.12 -42.22
C SER A 126 91.55 -28.98 -43.24
N LYS A 127 91.74 -27.99 -44.12
CA LYS A 127 90.78 -27.26 -44.98
C LYS A 127 90.43 -27.99 -46.28
N VAL A 128 89.23 -27.75 -46.82
CA VAL A 128 89.00 -27.22 -48.20
C VAL A 128 87.70 -26.39 -48.21
N ASN A 129 87.80 -25.15 -48.68
CA ASN A 129 86.71 -24.22 -49.01
C ASN A 129 85.98 -24.63 -50.29
N SER A 130 84.65 -24.50 -50.35
CA SER A 130 83.97 -23.66 -51.35
C SER A 130 82.44 -23.63 -51.21
N LYS A 131 81.92 -22.39 -51.23
CA LYS A 131 80.64 -21.94 -51.83
C LYS A 131 79.28 -22.32 -51.19
N GLN A 132 78.67 -21.25 -50.66
CA GLN A 132 77.32 -20.75 -50.89
C GLN A 132 76.07 -21.59 -50.58
N ASN A 133 75.30 -21.02 -49.65
CA ASN A 133 73.86 -20.75 -49.67
C ASN A 133 72.88 -21.92 -49.60
N GLY A 134 72.07 -21.88 -48.53
CA GLY A 134 70.87 -22.70 -48.35
C GLY A 134 70.87 -23.48 -47.03
N LYS A 135 70.98 -22.81 -45.87
CA LYS A 135 70.61 -23.46 -44.61
C LYS A 135 69.10 -23.62 -44.58
N LEU A 136 68.65 -24.85 -44.84
CA LEU A 136 67.30 -25.32 -44.61
C LEU A 136 66.92 -25.05 -43.15
N ILE A 137 65.91 -24.21 -42.90
CA ILE A 137 65.31 -24.07 -41.57
C ILE A 137 64.54 -25.36 -41.29
N ARG A 138 65.05 -26.21 -40.38
CA ARG A 138 64.29 -27.34 -39.85
C ARG A 138 63.41 -26.87 -38.69
N PHE A 139 62.11 -26.80 -38.92
CA PHE A 139 61.14 -26.74 -37.83
C PHE A 139 61.03 -28.12 -37.17
N LYS A 140 61.39 -28.21 -35.89
CA LYS A 140 61.19 -29.42 -35.09
C LYS A 140 59.98 -29.19 -34.19
N ALA A 141 58.80 -29.65 -34.63
CA ALA A 141 57.66 -29.78 -33.75
C ALA A 141 57.86 -31.04 -32.89
N SER A 142 58.09 -30.88 -31.58
CA SER A 142 58.06 -32.02 -30.67
C SER A 142 56.74 -32.01 -29.91
N LYS A 143 55.91 -33.04 -30.14
CA LYS A 143 54.73 -33.29 -29.31
C LYS A 143 55.22 -33.84 -27.96
N LYS A 144 55.09 -33.06 -26.90
CA LYS A 144 55.36 -33.53 -25.54
C LYS A 144 54.01 -33.84 -24.90
N ASN A 145 53.61 -35.10 -24.91
CA ASN A 145 52.44 -35.54 -24.16
C ASN A 145 52.80 -35.49 -22.66
N LEU A 146 52.30 -34.49 -21.95
CA LEU A 146 52.28 -34.49 -20.49
C LEU A 146 51.04 -35.26 -20.07
N ALA A 147 51.18 -36.57 -19.84
CA ALA A 147 50.21 -37.30 -19.05
C ALA A 147 50.39 -36.85 -17.59
N MET A 148 49.44 -36.09 -17.06
CA MET A 148 49.28 -35.94 -15.61
C MET A 148 48.37 -37.07 -15.15
N ASP A 149 48.87 -37.95 -14.29
CA ASP A 149 48.03 -38.89 -13.56
C ASP A 149 47.05 -38.08 -12.68
N THR A 150 45.81 -37.96 -13.13
CA THR A 150 44.70 -37.49 -12.30
C THR A 150 43.81 -38.69 -11.96
N PRO A 151 43.39 -38.87 -10.69
CA PRO A 151 42.52 -39.98 -10.32
C PRO A 151 41.12 -39.78 -10.87
N ASP A 152 40.63 -40.79 -11.58
CA ASP A 152 39.25 -41.10 -11.98
C ASP A 152 38.27 -39.93 -12.15
N GLY A 153 38.08 -39.52 -13.42
CA GLY A 153 36.82 -38.92 -13.88
C GLY A 153 36.89 -37.51 -14.48
N ALA A 154 38.06 -36.92 -14.66
CA ALA A 154 38.21 -35.65 -15.39
C ALA A 154 38.51 -35.90 -16.87
N GLN A 155 37.81 -35.20 -17.78
CA GLN A 155 38.16 -35.19 -19.20
C GLN A 155 39.58 -34.64 -19.39
N ASP A 156 40.40 -35.35 -20.17
CA ASP A 156 41.76 -34.94 -20.52
C ASP A 156 41.75 -33.55 -21.20
N GLU A 157 42.22 -32.51 -20.52
CA GLU A 157 42.56 -31.24 -21.17
C GLU A 157 43.87 -31.42 -21.95
N TYR A 158 43.77 -31.68 -23.25
CA TYR A 158 44.92 -31.66 -24.15
C TYR A 158 45.45 -30.23 -24.32
N THR A 159 46.48 -29.86 -23.56
CA THR A 159 47.28 -28.67 -23.84
C THR A 159 48.31 -28.99 -24.92
N ASN A 160 48.03 -28.58 -26.16
CA ASN A 160 49.03 -28.62 -27.22
C ASN A 160 49.99 -27.43 -27.07
N GLU A 161 51.19 -27.68 -26.55
CA GLU A 161 52.25 -26.68 -26.45
C GLU A 161 53.01 -26.60 -27.79
N PHE A 162 52.84 -25.51 -28.53
CA PHE A 162 53.57 -25.25 -29.77
C PHE A 162 54.75 -24.31 -29.47
N LEU A 163 55.95 -24.86 -29.41
CA LEU A 163 57.16 -24.08 -29.15
C LEU A 163 57.79 -23.60 -30.48
N PHE A 164 57.58 -22.33 -30.82
CA PHE A 164 58.28 -21.70 -31.93
C PHE A 164 59.54 -21.00 -31.39
N LYS A 165 60.73 -21.47 -31.79
CA LYS A 165 62.01 -20.81 -31.51
C LYS A 165 62.55 -20.21 -32.81
N ARG A 166 62.56 -18.88 -32.88
CA ARG A 166 63.32 -18.12 -33.88
C ARG A 166 64.28 -17.22 -33.10
N ASP A 167 65.53 -17.17 -33.55
CA ASP A 167 66.50 -16.21 -32.98
C ASP A 167 66.03 -14.80 -33.35
N LEU A 168 66.04 -13.87 -32.38
CA LEU A 168 65.62 -12.47 -32.59
C LEU A 168 66.50 -11.71 -33.60
N ASN A 169 67.64 -12.28 -33.96
CA ASN A 169 68.53 -11.76 -34.99
C ASN A 169 69.13 -12.93 -35.79
N THR A 170 68.54 -13.22 -36.94
CA THR A 170 69.03 -14.18 -37.94
C THR A 170 69.92 -13.54 -39.01
N ASN A 171 70.11 -12.21 -38.96
CA ASN A 171 70.71 -11.36 -40.00
C ASN A 171 70.02 -11.48 -41.37
N ASP A 172 68.76 -11.93 -41.42
CA ASP A 172 67.99 -11.86 -42.65
C ASP A 172 67.39 -10.45 -42.83
N GLN A 173 67.01 -10.10 -44.04
CA GLN A 173 66.46 -8.78 -44.34
C GLN A 173 65.07 -8.52 -43.70
N TYR A 174 64.49 -9.53 -43.05
CA TYR A 174 63.16 -9.48 -42.44
C TYR A 174 63.23 -9.38 -40.91
N ASP A 175 64.43 -9.39 -40.32
CA ASP A 175 64.60 -9.21 -38.89
C ASP A 175 64.39 -7.75 -38.48
N ARG A 176 63.42 -7.53 -37.59
CA ARG A 176 63.21 -6.23 -36.95
C ARG A 176 63.88 -6.23 -35.58
N ILE A 177 64.82 -5.32 -35.39
CA ILE A 177 65.45 -5.08 -34.09
C ILE A 177 64.46 -4.26 -33.24
N TYR A 178 63.87 -4.89 -32.23
CA TYR A 178 63.02 -4.20 -31.26
C TYR A 178 63.88 -3.43 -30.25
N THR A 179 63.51 -2.18 -29.99
CA THR A 179 64.19 -1.34 -29.00
C THR A 179 63.54 -1.46 -27.62
N GLN A 180 64.33 -1.30 -26.56
CA GLN A 180 63.80 -1.32 -25.19
C GLN A 180 62.77 -0.19 -25.00
N GLY A 181 61.58 -0.52 -24.50
CA GLY A 181 60.41 0.38 -24.42
C GLY A 181 59.46 0.31 -25.61
N GLU A 182 59.82 -0.42 -26.68
CA GLU A 182 58.93 -0.63 -27.82
C GLU A 182 57.87 -1.69 -27.49
N VAL A 183 56.66 -1.50 -28.02
CA VAL A 183 55.53 -2.40 -27.82
C VAL A 183 55.37 -3.27 -29.06
N VAL A 184 55.47 -4.59 -28.88
CA VAL A 184 55.23 -5.55 -29.97
C VAL A 184 53.80 -6.06 -29.89
N TRP A 185 53.06 -5.95 -31.00
CA TRP A 185 51.73 -6.53 -31.13
C TRP A 185 51.84 -7.88 -31.83
N ILE A 186 51.48 -8.96 -31.15
CA ILE A 186 51.32 -10.27 -31.78
C ILE A 186 49.84 -10.46 -32.06
N LYS A 187 49.47 -10.39 -33.35
CA LYS A 187 48.14 -10.77 -33.79
C LYS A 187 48.13 -12.27 -34.05
N TYR A 188 47.17 -12.96 -33.47
CA TYR A 188 46.91 -14.37 -33.74
C TYR A 188 45.52 -14.51 -34.33
N PHE A 189 45.40 -15.48 -35.22
CA PHE A 189 44.19 -15.72 -35.98
C PHE A 189 43.76 -17.17 -35.79
N TRP A 190 42.47 -17.39 -35.60
CA TRP A 190 41.89 -18.72 -35.57
C TRP A 190 40.57 -18.75 -36.32
N THR A 191 40.22 -19.92 -36.83
CA THR A 191 38.91 -20.18 -37.41
C THR A 191 38.49 -21.59 -37.05
N SER A 192 37.19 -21.78 -36.83
CA SER A 192 36.57 -23.10 -36.73
C SER A 192 36.26 -23.69 -38.11
N GLU A 193 36.36 -22.89 -39.19
CA GLU A 193 36.11 -23.36 -40.54
C GLU A 193 37.29 -24.17 -41.09
N GLN A 194 36.98 -25.09 -42.00
CA GLN A 194 37.96 -25.99 -42.61
C GLN A 194 38.99 -25.24 -43.47
N TYR A 195 38.66 -24.02 -43.90
CA TYR A 195 39.48 -23.17 -44.77
C TYR A 195 39.64 -21.78 -44.13
N PHE A 196 40.87 -21.26 -44.12
CA PHE A 196 41.16 -19.87 -43.77
C PHE A 196 40.65 -18.96 -44.89
N THR A 197 39.38 -18.55 -44.81
CA THR A 197 38.84 -17.49 -45.68
C THR A 197 38.92 -16.15 -44.95
N SER A 198 39.16 -15.06 -45.68
CA SER A 198 39.32 -13.71 -45.10
C SER A 198 38.10 -13.23 -44.30
N LYS A 199 36.94 -13.87 -44.48
CA LYS A 199 35.67 -13.51 -43.82
C LYS A 199 35.38 -14.30 -42.53
N ALA A 200 36.07 -15.41 -42.28
CA ALA A 200 35.79 -16.32 -41.15
C ALA A 200 36.90 -16.32 -40.07
N LEU A 201 37.71 -15.26 -40.05
CA LEU A 201 38.87 -15.12 -39.17
C LEU A 201 38.47 -14.44 -37.87
N GLN A 202 38.49 -15.19 -36.78
CA GLN A 202 38.56 -14.59 -35.45
C GLN A 202 40.01 -14.18 -35.20
N GLN A 203 40.21 -12.96 -34.69
CA GLN A 203 41.52 -12.40 -34.41
C GLN A 203 41.63 -12.01 -32.96
N GLY A 204 42.81 -12.20 -32.40
CA GLY A 204 43.20 -11.72 -31.08
C GLY A 204 44.54 -11.03 -31.21
N ALA A 205 44.80 -10.07 -30.33
CA ALA A 205 46.09 -9.41 -30.28
C ALA A 205 46.60 -9.42 -28.85
N VAL A 206 47.87 -9.78 -28.68
CA VAL A 206 48.58 -9.67 -27.40
C VAL A 206 49.63 -8.59 -27.54
N GLN A 207 49.60 -7.65 -26.59
CA GLN A 207 50.56 -6.55 -26.52
C GLN A 207 51.73 -6.97 -25.62
N PHE A 208 52.96 -6.87 -26.13
CA PHE A 208 54.19 -7.20 -25.42
C PHE A 208 55.07 -5.95 -25.28
N PRO A 209 55.03 -5.26 -24.12
CA PRO A 209 55.97 -4.18 -23.85
C PRO A 209 57.37 -4.75 -23.58
N PHE A 210 58.37 -4.36 -24.38
CA PHE A 210 59.77 -4.73 -24.19
C PHE A 210 60.46 -3.80 -23.17
N GLU A 211 59.94 -3.71 -21.94
CA GLU A 211 60.46 -2.74 -20.98
C GLU A 211 61.65 -3.25 -20.16
N ASN A 212 61.72 -4.54 -19.74
CA ASN A 212 62.84 -5.08 -18.95
C ASN A 212 62.91 -6.63 -18.95
N GLY A 213 63.00 -7.27 -20.12
CA GLY A 213 62.94 -8.73 -20.21
C GLY A 213 61.55 -9.29 -19.83
N TYR A 214 61.38 -10.61 -20.02
CA TYR A 214 60.08 -11.29 -20.08
C TYR A 214 59.30 -11.24 -18.75
N ASN A 215 58.49 -10.20 -18.54
CA ASN A 215 57.50 -10.09 -17.47
C ASN A 215 56.21 -9.41 -17.98
N GLY A 216 55.76 -9.80 -19.19
CA GLY A 216 54.46 -9.37 -19.71
C GLY A 216 53.34 -10.13 -19.02
N MET A 217 52.58 -9.46 -18.15
CA MET A 217 51.32 -10.01 -17.62
C MET A 217 50.31 -10.01 -18.76
N GLY A 218 50.03 -11.18 -19.33
CA GLY A 218 49.00 -11.33 -20.35
C GLY A 218 47.65 -10.92 -19.75
N LEU A 219 47.19 -9.72 -20.06
CA LEU A 219 45.83 -9.30 -19.75
C LEU A 219 44.91 -10.14 -20.64
N MET A 220 44.36 -11.21 -20.06
CA MET A 220 43.27 -11.97 -20.65
C MET A 220 42.08 -11.00 -20.76
N GLN A 221 41.96 -10.34 -21.91
CA GLN A 221 40.79 -9.56 -22.24
C GLN A 221 39.65 -10.55 -22.36
N TRP A 222 38.82 -10.62 -21.31
CA TRP A 222 37.50 -11.21 -21.42
C TRP A 222 36.85 -10.61 -22.67
N PRO A 223 36.23 -11.43 -23.54
CA PRO A 223 35.64 -10.91 -24.76
C PRO A 223 34.73 -9.76 -24.37
N ILE A 224 35.03 -8.57 -24.89
CA ILE A 224 34.36 -7.30 -24.58
C ILE A 224 32.83 -7.45 -24.69
N GLU A 225 32.39 -8.42 -25.46
CA GLU A 225 31.01 -8.83 -25.66
C GLU A 225 30.26 -9.34 -24.42
N LEU A 226 30.90 -10.03 -23.46
CA LEU A 226 30.13 -10.74 -22.42
C LEU A 226 29.44 -9.78 -21.44
N TYR A 227 30.18 -8.80 -20.90
CA TYR A 227 29.58 -7.84 -19.96
C TYR A 227 28.60 -6.91 -20.66
N GLN A 228 28.80 -6.59 -21.95
CA GLN A 228 27.86 -5.82 -22.76
C GLN A 228 26.55 -6.58 -22.99
N LYS A 229 26.63 -7.88 -23.31
CA LYS A 229 25.46 -8.76 -23.43
C LYS A 229 24.72 -8.88 -22.10
N ILE A 230 25.44 -9.04 -20.98
CA ILE A 230 24.81 -9.09 -19.65
C ILE A 230 24.17 -7.73 -19.30
N HIS A 231 24.86 -6.63 -19.58
CA HIS A 231 24.33 -5.28 -19.40
C HIS A 231 23.01 -5.10 -20.12
N PHE A 232 22.99 -5.46 -21.40
CA PHE A 232 21.80 -5.41 -22.21
C PHE A 232 20.65 -6.25 -21.67
N TRP A 233 20.88 -7.55 -21.47
CA TRP A 233 19.81 -8.48 -21.11
C TRP A 233 19.26 -8.20 -19.72
N VAL A 234 20.11 -7.82 -18.76
CA VAL A 234 19.65 -7.46 -17.41
C VAL A 234 18.83 -6.17 -17.46
N ASN A 235 19.29 -5.11 -18.12
CA ASN A 235 18.53 -3.86 -18.18
C ASN A 235 17.24 -4.00 -19.00
N PHE A 236 17.26 -4.75 -20.10
CA PHE A 236 16.05 -5.08 -20.85
C PHE A 236 15.06 -5.89 -20.01
N THR A 237 15.49 -6.92 -19.29
CA THR A 237 14.59 -7.71 -18.45
C THR A 237 14.01 -6.87 -17.31
N MET A 238 14.86 -6.12 -16.61
CA MET A 238 14.48 -5.41 -15.39
C MET A 238 13.65 -4.16 -15.68
N TRP A 239 14.11 -3.31 -16.60
CA TRP A 239 13.43 -2.07 -16.99
C TRP A 239 12.48 -2.22 -18.18
N GLY A 240 12.60 -3.30 -18.96
CA GLY A 240 11.66 -3.62 -20.03
C GLY A 240 10.43 -4.38 -19.51
N ILE A 241 10.60 -5.29 -18.54
CA ILE A 241 9.53 -6.21 -18.11
C ILE A 241 9.20 -6.07 -16.62
N VAL A 242 10.18 -6.32 -15.73
CA VAL A 242 9.93 -6.45 -14.28
C VAL A 242 9.36 -5.16 -13.67
N ILE A 243 9.85 -4.00 -14.12
CA ILE A 243 9.37 -2.69 -13.66
C ILE A 243 7.87 -2.46 -13.95
N ASP A 244 7.34 -2.99 -15.06
CA ASP A 244 5.92 -2.84 -15.39
C ASP A 244 5.06 -3.71 -14.49
N ILE A 245 5.53 -4.92 -14.15
CA ILE A 245 4.88 -5.79 -13.17
C ILE A 245 4.89 -5.12 -11.79
N ALA A 246 6.01 -4.53 -11.39
CA ALA A 246 6.15 -3.82 -10.11
C ALA A 246 5.19 -2.62 -10.02
N ASN A 247 5.06 -1.85 -11.10
CA ASN A 247 4.14 -0.72 -11.20
C ASN A 247 2.68 -1.17 -11.19
N CYS A 248 2.34 -2.24 -11.93
CA CYS A 248 1.00 -2.84 -11.90
C CYS A 248 0.63 -3.32 -10.49
N ALA A 249 1.57 -3.93 -9.76
CA ALA A 249 1.39 -4.34 -8.36
C ALA A 249 1.05 -3.15 -7.46
N ALA A 250 1.82 -2.05 -7.55
CA ALA A 250 1.59 -0.85 -6.76
C ALA A 250 0.30 -0.10 -7.12
N ARG A 251 -0.10 -0.14 -8.40
CA ARG A 251 -1.25 0.60 -8.92
C ARG A 251 -2.56 -0.13 -8.66
N PHE A 252 -2.64 -1.38 -9.07
CA PHE A 252 -3.91 -2.11 -9.19
C PHE A 252 -4.21 -2.99 -7.97
N PHE A 253 -3.21 -3.35 -7.16
CA PHE A 253 -3.39 -4.27 -6.03
C PHE A 253 -3.38 -3.57 -4.65
N LYS A 254 -3.60 -2.24 -4.59
CA LYS A 254 -3.58 -1.44 -3.34
C LYS A 254 -4.50 -1.96 -2.22
N THR A 255 -5.51 -2.76 -2.55
CA THR A 255 -6.45 -3.37 -1.59
C THR A 255 -5.90 -4.63 -0.90
N LYS A 256 -4.80 -5.22 -1.40
CA LYS A 256 -4.22 -6.45 -0.84
C LYS A 256 -3.12 -6.12 0.16
N LYS A 257 -3.14 -6.73 1.34
CA LYS A 257 -2.17 -6.50 2.44
C LYS A 257 -0.69 -6.49 1.99
N TYR A 258 -0.33 -7.33 1.02
CA TYR A 258 1.06 -7.53 0.60
C TYR A 258 1.50 -6.70 -0.61
N TYR A 259 0.64 -5.81 -1.15
CA TYR A 259 0.97 -5.09 -2.39
C TYR A 259 2.23 -4.22 -2.26
N MET A 260 2.42 -3.56 -1.11
CA MET A 260 3.61 -2.75 -0.83
C MET A 260 4.88 -3.61 -0.78
N HIS A 261 4.79 -4.82 -0.20
CA HIS A 261 5.92 -5.75 -0.14
C HIS A 261 6.27 -6.27 -1.53
N VAL A 262 5.27 -6.69 -2.32
CA VAL A 262 5.49 -7.16 -3.70
C VAL A 262 6.14 -6.07 -4.55
N HIS A 263 5.60 -4.85 -4.52
CA HIS A 263 6.21 -3.71 -5.21
C HIS A 263 7.63 -3.43 -4.71
N GLY A 264 7.82 -3.35 -3.40
CA GLY A 264 9.13 -3.07 -2.80
C GLY A 264 10.20 -4.11 -3.15
N TYR A 265 9.88 -5.41 -3.12
CA TYR A 265 10.81 -6.48 -3.48
C TYR A 265 11.14 -6.48 -4.97
N LEU A 266 10.15 -6.28 -5.85
CA LEU A 266 10.40 -6.18 -7.28
C LEU A 266 11.25 -4.95 -7.64
N MET A 267 10.97 -3.80 -7.00
CA MET A 267 11.78 -2.60 -7.19
C MET A 267 13.20 -2.77 -6.64
N LEU A 268 13.37 -3.41 -5.49
CA LEU A 268 14.69 -3.71 -4.94
C LEU A 268 15.48 -4.61 -5.88
N LEU A 269 14.84 -5.64 -6.44
CA LEU A 269 15.46 -6.53 -7.43
C LEU A 269 15.94 -5.73 -8.65
N VAL A 270 15.05 -4.94 -9.27
CA VAL A 270 15.36 -4.10 -10.43
C VAL A 270 16.54 -3.16 -10.14
N CYS A 271 16.48 -2.42 -9.02
CA CYS A 271 17.52 -1.46 -8.68
C CYS A 271 18.86 -2.14 -8.35
N ALA A 272 18.85 -3.26 -7.61
CA ALA A 272 20.07 -3.96 -7.23
C ALA A 272 20.75 -4.58 -8.45
N SER A 273 20.00 -5.26 -9.32
CA SER A 273 20.57 -5.86 -10.53
C SER A 273 21.14 -4.81 -11.48
N THR A 274 20.42 -3.70 -11.69
CA THR A 274 20.93 -2.60 -12.52
C THR A 274 22.17 -1.99 -11.91
N LEU A 275 22.16 -1.64 -10.62
CA LEU A 275 23.34 -1.06 -9.98
C LEU A 275 24.57 -1.97 -10.09
N THR A 276 24.42 -3.29 -9.86
CA THR A 276 25.51 -4.25 -9.99
C THR A 276 26.08 -4.27 -11.41
N VAL A 277 25.20 -4.30 -12.41
CA VAL A 277 25.60 -4.41 -13.82
C VAL A 277 26.17 -3.11 -14.38
N GLU A 278 25.62 -1.95 -13.98
CA GLU A 278 26.19 -0.63 -14.31
C GLU A 278 27.58 -0.49 -13.71
N MET A 279 27.75 -0.78 -12.41
CA MET A 279 29.06 -0.71 -11.76
C MET A 279 30.06 -1.67 -12.40
N TRP A 280 29.62 -2.88 -12.78
CA TRP A 280 30.47 -3.83 -13.48
C TRP A 280 30.90 -3.31 -14.86
N THR A 281 29.98 -2.69 -15.60
CA THR A 281 30.23 -2.06 -16.90
C THR A 281 31.24 -0.91 -16.78
N LEU A 282 31.09 -0.05 -15.77
CA LEU A 282 32.03 1.06 -15.51
C LEU A 282 33.43 0.56 -15.13
N ILE A 283 33.53 -0.50 -14.31
CA ILE A 283 34.80 -1.09 -13.91
C ILE A 283 35.51 -1.75 -15.09
N LYS A 284 34.75 -2.43 -15.97
CA LYS A 284 35.31 -3.15 -17.12
C LYS A 284 35.58 -2.27 -18.32
N ASN A 285 34.99 -1.08 -18.39
CA ASN A 285 35.19 -0.14 -19.47
C ASN A 285 35.63 1.26 -18.97
N PRO A 286 36.83 1.38 -18.37
CA PRO A 286 37.35 2.67 -17.89
C PRO A 286 37.60 3.65 -19.04
N GLN A 287 37.70 3.16 -20.30
CA GLN A 287 37.88 4.00 -21.48
C GLN A 287 36.70 4.95 -21.73
N LEU A 288 35.50 4.62 -21.23
CA LEU A 288 34.32 5.51 -21.30
C LEU A 288 34.59 6.88 -20.66
N PHE A 289 35.44 6.94 -19.63
CA PHE A 289 35.82 8.21 -18.99
C PHE A 289 37.01 8.88 -19.67
N ASN A 290 37.94 8.11 -20.22
CA ASN A 290 39.23 8.61 -20.72
C ASN A 290 39.21 9.03 -22.19
N ARG A 291 38.21 8.56 -22.97
CA ARG A 291 38.10 8.80 -24.42
C ARG A 291 36.68 9.23 -24.81
N PHE A 292 36.06 10.04 -23.96
CA PHE A 292 34.68 10.47 -24.12
C PHE A 292 34.44 11.23 -25.44
N ASP A 293 35.45 11.93 -25.93
CA ASP A 293 35.49 12.68 -27.19
C ASP A 293 35.56 11.80 -28.45
N GLN A 294 35.89 10.51 -28.31
CA GLN A 294 36.05 9.57 -29.43
C GLN A 294 34.87 8.60 -29.56
N LEU A 295 33.90 8.65 -28.65
CA LEU A 295 32.73 7.78 -28.67
C LEU A 295 31.64 8.35 -29.59
N ASP A 296 30.86 7.46 -30.19
CA ASP A 296 29.66 7.85 -30.94
C ASP A 296 28.68 8.62 -30.03
N ASP A 297 28.04 9.66 -30.59
CA ASP A 297 27.15 10.56 -29.83
C ASP A 297 26.03 9.79 -29.12
N LEU A 298 25.54 8.72 -29.73
CA LEU A 298 24.52 7.86 -29.13
C LEU A 298 25.04 7.10 -27.91
N VAL A 299 26.29 6.62 -27.96
CA VAL A 299 26.95 5.92 -26.86
C VAL A 299 27.22 6.90 -25.71
N VAL A 300 27.70 8.10 -26.04
CA VAL A 300 27.87 9.20 -25.08
C VAL A 300 26.56 9.54 -24.39
N PHE A 301 25.49 9.69 -25.16
CA PHE A 301 24.16 9.99 -24.64
C PHE A 301 23.62 8.86 -23.76
N HIS A 302 23.76 7.60 -24.18
CA HIS A 302 23.35 6.44 -23.39
C HIS A 302 24.09 6.37 -22.06
N PHE A 303 25.41 6.60 -22.07
CA PHE A 303 26.25 6.63 -20.87
C PHE A 303 25.85 7.75 -19.91
N LEU A 304 25.69 8.98 -20.41
CA LEU A 304 25.28 10.13 -19.58
C LEU A 304 23.89 9.91 -18.97
N MET A 305 22.96 9.36 -19.74
CA MET A 305 21.63 8.99 -19.26
C MET A 305 21.73 7.93 -18.15
N GLY A 306 22.55 6.89 -18.32
CA GLY A 306 22.77 5.85 -17.32
C GLY A 306 23.30 6.40 -15.99
N PHE A 307 24.22 7.38 -16.05
CA PHE A 307 24.75 8.02 -14.85
C PHE A 307 23.69 8.85 -14.09
N ILE A 308 22.95 9.70 -14.80
CA ILE A 308 21.83 10.48 -14.22
C ILE A 308 20.78 9.52 -13.64
N PHE A 309 20.46 8.47 -14.40
CA PHE A 309 19.51 7.44 -14.01
C PHE A 309 19.90 6.76 -12.70
N MET A 310 21.18 6.38 -12.53
CA MET A 310 21.69 5.78 -11.31
C MET A 310 21.51 6.69 -10.08
N ILE A 311 21.79 8.00 -10.21
CA ILE A 311 21.60 8.97 -9.12
C ILE A 311 20.12 9.06 -8.73
N VAL A 312 19.23 9.18 -9.72
CA VAL A 312 17.78 9.26 -9.49
C VAL A 312 17.27 7.95 -8.87
N MET A 313 17.76 6.80 -9.33
CA MET A 313 17.42 5.47 -8.83
C MET A 313 17.78 5.30 -7.35
N ILE A 314 19.01 5.66 -6.96
CA ILE A 314 19.48 5.59 -5.56
C ILE A 314 18.62 6.50 -4.68
N THR A 315 18.40 7.75 -5.13
CA THR A 315 17.58 8.73 -4.39
C THR A 315 16.14 8.22 -4.22
N HIS A 316 15.56 7.62 -5.27
CA HIS A 316 14.23 7.06 -5.23
C HIS A 316 14.11 5.84 -4.32
N LEU A 317 15.12 4.97 -4.27
CA LEU A 317 15.18 3.81 -3.37
C LEU A 317 15.23 4.25 -1.91
N VAL A 318 16.08 5.23 -1.59
CA VAL A 318 16.14 5.84 -0.25
C VAL A 318 14.79 6.49 0.11
N GLY A 319 14.20 7.27 -0.82
CA GLY A 319 12.90 7.89 -0.64
C GLY A 319 11.76 6.90 -0.42
N GLY A 320 11.77 5.76 -1.14
CA GLY A 320 10.84 4.65 -0.97
C GLY A 320 10.97 3.99 0.40
N TYR A 321 12.20 3.77 0.87
CA TYR A 321 12.46 3.22 2.20
C TYR A 321 12.03 4.17 3.33
N ILE A 322 12.31 5.47 3.20
CA ILE A 322 11.83 6.51 4.13
C ILE A 322 10.30 6.50 4.17
N LEU A 323 9.64 6.48 3.00
CA LEU A 323 8.19 6.40 2.93
C LEU A 323 7.65 5.13 3.62
N TYR A 324 8.28 3.98 3.41
CA TYR A 324 7.94 2.74 4.10
C TYR A 324 8.03 2.87 5.64
N LEU A 325 9.14 3.43 6.15
CA LEU A 325 9.31 3.69 7.57
C LEU A 325 8.26 4.68 8.10
N MET A 326 7.94 5.73 7.36
CA MET A 326 6.89 6.68 7.73
C MET A 326 5.51 6.02 7.80
N LEU A 327 5.20 5.10 6.88
CA LEU A 327 3.93 4.38 6.85
C LEU A 327 3.80 3.35 7.98
N ILE A 328 4.91 2.79 8.45
CA ILE A 328 4.94 1.84 9.57
C ILE A 328 4.97 2.54 10.92
N LYS A 329 5.89 3.51 11.11
CA LYS A 329 6.14 4.14 12.41
C LYS A 329 5.16 5.26 12.74
N ASN A 330 4.80 6.10 11.77
CA ASN A 330 3.89 7.20 12.03
C ASN A 330 2.45 6.73 11.79
N LYS A 331 1.59 6.90 12.81
CA LYS A 331 0.12 6.87 12.65
C LYS A 331 -0.21 7.85 11.52
N THR A 332 -0.47 7.32 10.33
CA THR A 332 -0.36 8.02 9.04
C THR A 332 -1.32 9.22 8.92
N GLY A 333 -1.19 10.07 7.89
CA GLY A 333 -2.13 11.17 7.63
C GLY A 333 -1.59 12.57 7.90
N GLY A 334 -0.38 12.71 8.43
CA GLY A 334 0.33 14.00 8.45
C GLY A 334 0.67 14.48 7.04
N LYS A 335 0.68 15.82 6.84
CA LYS A 335 1.01 16.46 5.55
C LYS A 335 2.32 15.92 4.94
N GLY A 336 3.35 15.70 5.77
CA GLY A 336 4.63 15.14 5.32
C GLY A 336 4.50 13.78 4.64
N SER A 337 3.66 12.87 5.16
CA SER A 337 3.44 11.57 4.53
C SER A 337 2.75 11.67 3.16
N GLN A 338 1.88 12.68 2.97
CA GLN A 338 1.26 12.94 1.67
C GLN A 338 2.27 13.52 0.67
N TYR A 339 3.13 14.44 1.11
CA TYR A 339 4.22 14.96 0.27
C TYR A 339 5.20 13.86 -0.16
N PHE A 340 5.63 12.99 0.75
CA PHE A 340 6.52 11.88 0.39
C PHE A 340 5.85 10.85 -0.53
N LYS A 341 4.54 10.59 -0.39
CA LYS A 341 3.80 9.77 -1.36
C LYS A 341 3.78 10.40 -2.75
N LEU A 342 3.53 11.70 -2.83
CA LEU A 342 3.54 12.43 -4.11
C LEU A 342 4.94 12.44 -4.73
N TYR A 343 5.97 12.74 -3.92
CA TYR A 343 7.37 12.68 -4.32
C TYR A 343 7.72 11.30 -4.90
N HIS A 344 7.43 10.22 -4.14
CA HIS A 344 7.70 8.86 -4.58
C HIS A 344 6.92 8.52 -5.87
N GLN A 345 5.66 8.94 -5.98
CA GLN A 345 4.88 8.73 -7.20
C GLN A 345 5.47 9.46 -8.42
N VAL A 346 5.79 10.75 -8.29
CA VAL A 346 6.32 11.56 -9.39
C VAL A 346 7.71 11.06 -9.82
N PHE A 347 8.63 10.88 -8.86
CA PHE A 347 9.97 10.38 -9.17
C PHE A 347 9.95 8.94 -9.69
N GLY A 348 9.01 8.11 -9.24
CA GLY A 348 8.82 6.77 -9.79
C GLY A 348 8.43 6.78 -11.27
N TYR A 349 7.58 7.72 -11.70
CA TYR A 349 7.25 7.89 -13.12
C TYR A 349 8.41 8.45 -13.94
N ILE A 350 9.16 9.43 -13.41
CA ILE A 350 10.35 9.97 -14.08
C ILE A 350 11.39 8.86 -14.27
N LEU A 351 11.66 8.09 -13.22
CA LEU A 351 12.58 6.95 -13.26
C LEU A 351 12.10 5.89 -14.27
N TYR A 352 10.81 5.58 -14.28
CA TYR A 352 10.25 4.67 -15.28
C TYR A 352 10.49 5.16 -16.72
N LEU A 353 10.24 6.44 -17.02
CA LEU A 353 10.46 7.00 -18.36
C LEU A 353 11.95 6.95 -18.76
N PHE A 354 12.86 7.30 -17.84
CA PHE A 354 14.30 7.19 -18.11
C PHE A 354 14.74 5.75 -18.34
N GLY A 355 14.26 4.77 -17.56
CA GLY A 355 14.60 3.37 -17.78
C GLY A 355 14.10 2.86 -19.13
N LYS A 356 12.93 3.34 -19.59
CA LYS A 356 12.41 3.04 -20.93
C LYS A 356 13.25 3.69 -22.03
N ALA A 357 13.63 4.96 -21.88
CA ALA A 357 14.54 5.63 -22.82
C ALA A 357 15.94 5.00 -22.87
N GLY A 358 16.45 4.55 -21.72
CA GLY A 358 17.70 3.81 -21.59
C GLY A 358 17.69 2.51 -22.38
N ASN A 359 16.61 1.73 -22.29
CA ASN A 359 16.45 0.52 -23.11
C ASN A 359 16.39 0.82 -24.61
N VAL A 360 15.66 1.86 -25.03
CA VAL A 360 15.57 2.25 -26.46
C VAL A 360 16.92 2.67 -27.02
N THR A 361 17.69 3.45 -26.26
CA THR A 361 19.05 3.82 -26.66
C THR A 361 19.98 2.60 -26.67
N GLY A 362 19.86 1.70 -25.68
CA GLY A 362 20.59 0.44 -25.62
C GLY A 362 20.33 -0.49 -26.81
N PHE A 363 19.09 -0.57 -27.31
CA PHE A 363 18.78 -1.35 -28.52
C PHE A 363 19.55 -0.86 -29.75
N LYS A 364 19.79 0.45 -29.85
CA LYS A 364 20.53 1.05 -30.97
C LYS A 364 22.04 0.94 -30.82
N VAL A 365 22.55 0.79 -29.60
CA VAL A 365 23.98 0.60 -29.33
C VAL A 365 24.44 -0.83 -29.66
N ILE A 366 23.50 -1.79 -29.67
CA ILE A 366 23.80 -3.18 -30.03
C ILE A 366 23.81 -3.35 -31.55
N GLN A 367 24.88 -3.98 -32.03
CA GLN A 367 25.10 -4.20 -33.47
C GLN A 367 24.22 -5.31 -34.05
N ASP A 368 23.61 -6.15 -33.22
CA ASP A 368 22.66 -7.18 -33.64
C ASP A 368 21.26 -6.60 -33.84
N GLU A 369 20.97 -6.19 -35.08
CA GLU A 369 19.67 -5.64 -35.49
C GLU A 369 18.50 -6.61 -35.22
N TYR A 370 18.72 -7.93 -35.34
CA TYR A 370 17.66 -8.90 -35.12
C TYR A 370 17.23 -8.92 -33.66
N THR A 371 18.20 -9.05 -32.74
CA THR A 371 17.93 -9.00 -31.29
C THR A 371 17.30 -7.66 -30.91
N ALA A 372 17.79 -6.54 -31.43
CA ALA A 372 17.22 -5.23 -31.18
C ALA A 372 15.75 -5.14 -31.61
N ASN A 373 15.42 -5.61 -32.82
CA ASN A 373 14.05 -5.60 -33.35
C ASN A 373 13.09 -6.46 -32.53
N VAL A 374 13.51 -7.67 -32.14
CA VAL A 374 12.70 -8.55 -31.27
C VAL A 374 12.44 -7.87 -29.93
N CYS A 375 13.46 -7.29 -29.31
CA CYS A 375 13.32 -6.57 -28.05
C CYS A 375 12.40 -5.35 -28.17
N ILE A 376 12.48 -4.58 -29.28
CA ILE A 376 11.59 -3.44 -29.56
C ILE A 376 10.12 -3.87 -29.68
N ILE A 377 9.85 -5.00 -30.33
CA ILE A 377 8.48 -5.53 -30.48
C ILE A 377 7.94 -5.92 -29.09
N VAL A 378 8.68 -6.71 -28.32
CA VAL A 378 8.27 -7.13 -26.97
C VAL A 378 8.06 -5.91 -26.07
N PHE A 379 8.98 -4.96 -26.11
CA PHE A 379 8.92 -3.71 -25.35
C PHE A 379 7.68 -2.87 -25.72
N SER A 380 7.40 -2.72 -27.02
CA SER A 380 6.21 -2.01 -27.51
C SER A 380 4.92 -2.68 -27.06
N LEU A 381 4.84 -4.02 -27.11
CA LEU A 381 3.68 -4.78 -26.65
C LEU A 381 3.43 -4.59 -25.15
N LEU A 382 4.48 -4.59 -24.32
CA LEU A 382 4.35 -4.39 -22.87
C LEU A 382 3.90 -2.97 -22.52
N ILE A 383 4.44 -1.96 -23.20
CA ILE A 383 3.97 -0.57 -23.06
C ILE A 383 2.50 -0.45 -23.48
N GLY A 384 2.14 -1.03 -24.63
CA GLY A 384 0.75 -1.05 -25.12
C GLY A 384 -0.21 -1.72 -24.14
N LEU A 385 0.18 -2.88 -23.59
CA LEU A 385 -0.58 -3.59 -22.56
C LEU A 385 -0.76 -2.71 -21.31
N ARG A 386 0.30 -2.05 -20.84
CA ARG A 386 0.22 -1.16 -19.68
C ARG A 386 -0.69 0.03 -19.92
N ILE A 387 -0.57 0.71 -21.05
CA ILE A 387 -1.45 1.84 -21.42
C ILE A 387 -2.90 1.36 -21.47
N THR A 388 -3.15 0.18 -22.03
CA THR A 388 -4.48 -0.43 -22.07
C THR A 388 -5.01 -0.72 -20.66
N LEU A 389 -4.19 -1.26 -19.75
CA LEU A 389 -4.58 -1.50 -18.36
C LEU A 389 -4.88 -0.20 -17.60
N GLU A 390 -4.08 0.84 -17.77
CA GLU A 390 -4.34 2.16 -17.15
C GLU A 390 -5.59 2.81 -17.73
N ALA A 391 -5.78 2.77 -19.05
CA ALA A 391 -7.00 3.25 -19.69
C ALA A 391 -8.22 2.47 -19.18
N PHE A 392 -8.13 1.14 -19.11
CA PHE A 392 -9.20 0.28 -18.59
C PHE A 392 -9.50 0.57 -17.12
N PHE A 393 -8.48 0.84 -16.30
CA PHE A 393 -8.65 1.24 -14.90
C PHE A 393 -9.31 2.62 -14.74
N ILE A 394 -8.95 3.59 -15.59
CA ILE A 394 -9.48 4.96 -15.56
C ILE A 394 -10.92 5.00 -16.08
N PHE A 395 -11.19 4.41 -17.25
CA PHE A 395 -12.48 4.48 -17.92
C PHE A 395 -13.50 3.44 -17.41
N TYR A 396 -13.04 2.27 -16.94
CA TYR A 396 -13.90 1.17 -16.50
C TYR A 396 -13.55 0.64 -15.10
N PRO A 397 -13.43 1.50 -14.07
CA PRO A 397 -12.95 1.10 -12.73
C PRO A 397 -13.80 0.01 -12.08
N ARG A 398 -15.11 -0.05 -12.35
CA ARG A 398 -16.02 -1.07 -11.81
C ARG A 398 -15.75 -2.45 -12.41
N LEU A 399 -15.64 -2.53 -13.74
CA LEU A 399 -15.38 -3.79 -14.45
C LEU A 399 -13.95 -4.28 -14.19
N PHE A 400 -12.98 -3.36 -14.21
CA PHE A 400 -11.59 -3.63 -13.85
C PHE A 400 -11.48 -4.29 -12.48
N LYS A 401 -12.17 -3.72 -11.47
CA LYS A 401 -12.23 -4.32 -10.13
C LYS A 401 -12.86 -5.71 -10.15
N LYS A 402 -13.98 -5.90 -10.85
CA LYS A 402 -14.65 -7.21 -10.94
C LYS A 402 -13.78 -8.29 -11.58
N ILE A 403 -12.95 -7.93 -12.56
CA ILE A 403 -12.06 -8.86 -13.26
C ILE A 403 -10.84 -9.22 -12.42
N LEU A 404 -10.15 -8.21 -11.86
CA LEU A 404 -8.90 -8.44 -11.10
C LEU A 404 -9.14 -8.93 -9.67
N PHE A 405 -10.26 -8.55 -9.08
CA PHE A 405 -10.70 -9.09 -7.81
C PHE A 405 -11.77 -10.13 -8.14
N ILE A 406 -11.35 -11.39 -8.32
CA ILE A 406 -12.25 -12.55 -8.26
C ILE A 406 -13.21 -12.28 -7.10
N ASP A 407 -14.50 -12.24 -7.42
CA ASP A 407 -15.55 -11.77 -6.54
C ASP A 407 -15.30 -12.34 -5.13
N PRO A 408 -15.03 -11.48 -4.12
CA PRO A 408 -14.77 -11.95 -2.77
C PRO A 408 -15.88 -12.90 -2.28
N LYS A 409 -17.10 -12.81 -2.84
CA LYS A 409 -18.18 -13.78 -2.61
C LYS A 409 -17.79 -15.23 -2.98
N GLN A 410 -17.08 -15.48 -4.08
CA GLN A 410 -16.71 -16.85 -4.47
C GLN A 410 -15.56 -17.41 -3.63
N LYS A 411 -14.60 -16.57 -3.22
CA LYS A 411 -13.57 -17.01 -2.28
C LYS A 411 -14.13 -17.20 -0.87
N MET A 412 -15.08 -16.37 -0.45
CA MET A 412 -15.79 -16.49 0.81
C MET A 412 -16.57 -17.81 0.87
N ILE A 413 -17.26 -18.21 -0.20
CA ILE A 413 -17.97 -19.51 -0.26
C ILE A 413 -16.99 -20.70 -0.11
N LYS A 414 -15.80 -20.63 -0.70
CA LYS A 414 -14.80 -21.71 -0.58
C LYS A 414 -14.07 -21.72 0.77
N ASP A 415 -13.78 -20.55 1.34
CA ASP A 415 -13.19 -20.41 2.68
C ASP A 415 -14.22 -20.71 3.81
N ILE A 416 -15.53 -20.73 3.50
CA ILE A 416 -16.61 -21.13 4.43
C ILE A 416 -16.64 -22.65 4.63
N GLU A 417 -16.31 -23.45 3.60
CA GLU A 417 -16.31 -24.92 3.70
C GLU A 417 -15.14 -25.45 4.57
N ASP A 418 -13.95 -24.85 4.46
CA ASP A 418 -12.76 -25.26 5.24
C ASP A 418 -12.78 -24.79 6.71
N LYS A 419 -13.74 -23.93 7.10
CA LYS A 419 -13.78 -23.27 8.43
C LYS A 419 -14.80 -23.80 9.43
N LYS A 420 -15.60 -24.80 9.07
CA LYS A 420 -16.77 -25.27 9.86
C LYS A 420 -16.49 -25.56 11.36
N LEU A 421 -15.30 -25.99 11.76
CA LEU A 421 -14.97 -26.18 13.19
C LEU A 421 -14.52 -24.89 13.92
N SER A 422 -13.94 -23.92 13.22
CA SER A 422 -13.56 -22.61 13.79
C SER A 422 -14.73 -21.60 13.80
N LEU A 423 -15.81 -21.92 13.09
CA LEU A 423 -16.99 -21.07 12.97
C LEU A 423 -17.90 -21.17 14.20
N ILE A 424 -18.01 -22.34 14.83
CA ILE A 424 -18.89 -22.52 16.00
C ILE A 424 -18.47 -21.61 17.16
N SER A 425 -17.17 -21.61 17.52
CA SER A 425 -16.66 -20.71 18.58
C SER A 425 -16.68 -19.23 18.17
N LYS A 426 -16.61 -18.94 16.86
CA LYS A 426 -16.75 -17.58 16.34
C LYS A 426 -18.21 -17.10 16.39
N GLU A 427 -19.16 -17.98 16.11
CA GLU A 427 -20.60 -17.70 16.15
C GLU A 427 -21.10 -17.44 17.56
N GLU A 428 -20.70 -18.26 18.54
CA GLU A 428 -21.04 -18.02 19.96
C GLU A 428 -20.50 -16.67 20.44
N LYS A 429 -19.24 -16.36 20.10
CA LYS A 429 -18.64 -15.07 20.41
C LYS A 429 -19.35 -13.91 19.74
N ILE A 430 -19.75 -14.04 18.47
CA ILE A 430 -20.50 -13.01 17.75
C ILE A 430 -21.87 -12.79 18.41
N LYS A 431 -22.59 -13.87 18.72
CA LYS A 431 -23.88 -13.81 19.41
C LYS A 431 -23.75 -13.10 20.76
N ASP A 432 -22.72 -13.43 21.54
CA ASP A 432 -22.44 -12.78 22.83
C ASP A 432 -22.14 -11.28 22.68
N ILE A 433 -21.37 -10.88 21.65
CA ILE A 433 -21.12 -9.46 21.34
C ILE A 433 -22.43 -8.73 21.01
N VAL A 434 -23.26 -9.30 20.14
CA VAL A 434 -24.53 -8.69 19.71
C VAL A 434 -25.50 -8.58 20.88
N LEU A 435 -25.63 -9.64 21.69
CA LEU A 435 -26.44 -9.63 22.91
C LEU A 435 -25.99 -8.53 23.87
N LYS A 436 -24.68 -8.37 24.11
CA LYS A 436 -24.16 -7.30 24.98
C LYS A 436 -24.29 -5.90 24.39
N MET A 437 -24.22 -5.75 23.07
CA MET A 437 -24.46 -4.45 22.42
C MET A 437 -25.93 -4.03 22.57
N ASN A 438 -26.85 -5.00 22.62
CA ASN A 438 -28.28 -4.78 22.87
C ASN A 438 -28.64 -4.71 24.36
N ASP A 439 -27.77 -5.21 25.24
CA ASP A 439 -27.88 -4.96 26.67
C ASP A 439 -27.48 -3.50 26.98
N ASN A 440 -28.49 -2.68 27.23
CA ASN A 440 -28.31 -1.27 27.60
C ASN A 440 -27.55 -1.08 28.94
N GLN A 441 -27.37 -2.16 29.72
CA GLN A 441 -26.59 -2.13 30.95
C GLN A 441 -25.09 -2.34 30.71
N CYS A 442 -24.67 -2.80 29.53
CA CYS A 442 -23.26 -3.05 29.20
C CYS A 442 -22.67 -1.93 28.34
N LEU A 443 -21.64 -1.26 28.84
CA LEU A 443 -21.03 -0.13 28.12
C LEU A 443 -20.19 -0.62 26.93
N THR A 444 -20.14 0.15 25.85
CA THR A 444 -19.31 -0.25 24.68
C THR A 444 -17.84 -0.41 25.06
N LYS A 445 -17.34 0.39 26.02
CA LYS A 445 -15.99 0.24 26.58
C LYS A 445 -15.77 -1.16 27.18
N GLU A 446 -16.72 -1.68 27.94
CA GLU A 446 -16.63 -2.99 28.60
C GLU A 446 -16.59 -4.11 27.55
N ILE A 447 -17.46 -4.03 26.53
CA ILE A 447 -17.49 -4.97 25.41
C ILE A 447 -16.16 -4.94 24.66
N VAL A 448 -15.65 -3.75 24.33
CA VAL A 448 -14.38 -3.57 23.62
C VAL A 448 -13.18 -4.10 24.40
N ASN A 449 -13.20 -3.98 25.72
CA ASN A 449 -12.16 -4.50 26.61
C ASN A 449 -12.26 -6.02 26.74
N GLN A 450 -13.46 -6.57 26.87
CA GLN A 450 -13.70 -8.01 26.92
C GLN A 450 -13.28 -8.70 25.61
N TYR A 451 -13.47 -8.04 24.46
CA TYR A 451 -13.08 -8.56 23.15
C TYR A 451 -11.94 -7.74 22.54
N ASP A 452 -10.86 -7.54 23.29
CA ASP A 452 -9.66 -6.80 22.93
C ASP A 452 -9.12 -7.10 21.50
N LYS A 453 -9.20 -8.36 21.09
CA LYS A 453 -8.77 -8.90 19.79
C LYS A 453 -9.70 -8.58 18.63
N THR A 454 -10.87 -7.99 18.86
CA THR A 454 -11.82 -7.54 17.83
C THR A 454 -11.69 -6.05 17.60
N LEU A 455 -12.12 -5.57 16.44
CA LEU A 455 -12.21 -4.15 16.18
C LEU A 455 -13.63 -3.79 15.81
N LEU A 456 -14.45 -3.64 16.85
CA LEU A 456 -15.86 -3.34 16.73
C LEU A 456 -16.07 -1.88 16.35
N VAL A 457 -16.98 -1.63 15.42
CA VAL A 457 -17.51 -0.30 15.08
C VAL A 457 -19.02 -0.40 14.87
N ILE A 458 -19.72 0.71 15.04
CA ILE A 458 -21.16 0.82 14.85
C ILE A 458 -21.43 1.73 13.64
N PHE A 459 -22.30 1.33 12.73
CA PHE A 459 -22.72 2.15 11.59
C PHE A 459 -24.18 1.86 11.25
N ASP A 460 -25.05 2.88 11.27
CA ASP A 460 -26.50 2.74 11.01
C ASP A 460 -27.14 1.55 11.79
N ASN A 461 -26.84 1.43 13.10
CA ASN A 461 -27.16 0.30 13.99
C ASN A 461 -26.50 -1.05 13.67
N GLY A 462 -25.89 -1.23 12.50
CA GLY A 462 -25.05 -2.38 12.21
C GLY A 462 -23.80 -2.42 13.11
N ILE A 463 -23.45 -3.61 13.58
CA ILE A 463 -22.25 -3.93 14.35
C ILE A 463 -21.28 -4.62 13.40
N TYR A 464 -20.05 -4.11 13.32
CA TYR A 464 -19.05 -4.60 12.38
C TYR A 464 -17.72 -4.94 13.07
N ASP A 465 -17.12 -6.10 12.79
CA ASP A 465 -15.75 -6.43 13.23
C ASP A 465 -14.75 -6.19 12.08
N ILE A 466 -14.21 -4.98 12.02
CA ILE A 466 -13.34 -4.52 10.93
C ILE A 466 -11.85 -4.82 11.18
N LYS A 467 -11.51 -5.75 12.09
CA LYS A 467 -10.11 -6.11 12.42
C LYS A 467 -9.25 -6.41 11.19
N ASN A 468 -9.83 -7.10 10.22
CA ASN A 468 -9.14 -7.54 9.00
C ASN A 468 -9.30 -6.57 7.82
N MET A 469 -10.00 -5.45 8.03
CA MET A 469 -10.19 -4.43 7.01
C MET A 469 -8.89 -3.64 6.80
N TYR A 470 -8.58 -3.33 5.54
CA TYR A 470 -7.46 -2.45 5.19
C TYR A 470 -7.99 -1.10 4.72
N HIS A 471 -7.65 -0.03 5.42
CA HIS A 471 -8.06 1.31 5.04
C HIS A 471 -7.00 1.99 4.17
N PRO A 472 -7.34 2.56 3.00
CA PRO A 472 -6.37 3.20 2.10
C PRO A 472 -5.71 4.44 2.72
N GLY A 473 -6.41 5.14 3.63
CA GLY A 473 -5.86 6.24 4.43
C GLY A 473 -4.91 5.79 5.54
N GLY A 474 -4.83 4.48 5.81
CA GLY A 474 -3.98 3.87 6.85
C GLY A 474 -4.78 3.27 8.01
N ASN A 475 -4.30 2.15 8.54
CA ASN A 475 -4.99 1.38 9.59
C ASN A 475 -5.02 2.07 10.97
N PHE A 476 -4.29 3.17 11.15
CA PHE A 476 -4.41 3.96 12.38
C PHE A 476 -5.81 4.58 12.54
N ILE A 477 -6.50 4.91 11.42
CA ILE A 477 -7.89 5.42 11.43
C ILE A 477 -8.78 4.34 12.02
N ILE A 478 -8.72 3.14 11.46
CA ILE A 478 -9.48 1.98 11.93
C ILE A 478 -9.28 1.77 13.45
N LYS A 479 -8.03 1.80 13.93
CA LYS A 479 -7.75 1.65 15.38
C LYS A 479 -8.40 2.74 16.24
N LYS A 480 -8.50 3.98 15.74
CA LYS A 480 -9.11 5.11 16.43
C LYS A 480 -10.64 5.09 16.42
N MET A 481 -11.24 4.22 15.61
CA MET A 481 -12.70 4.01 15.52
C MET A 481 -13.20 2.89 16.43
N LYS A 482 -12.29 2.14 17.10
CA LYS A 482 -12.66 1.00 17.94
C LYS A 482 -13.72 1.42 18.98
N GLY A 483 -14.86 0.74 18.96
CA GLY A 483 -15.99 0.97 19.85
C GLY A 483 -16.82 2.22 19.56
N ARG A 484 -16.68 2.85 18.38
CA ARG A 484 -17.36 4.10 18.06
C ARG A 484 -18.41 3.92 16.96
N GLU A 485 -19.39 4.81 16.96
CA GLU A 485 -20.23 5.10 15.80
C GLU A 485 -19.37 5.77 14.72
N ILE A 486 -19.43 5.28 13.48
CA ILE A 486 -18.58 5.74 12.38
C ILE A 486 -19.33 6.47 11.26
N GLY A 487 -20.66 6.59 11.33
CA GLY A 487 -21.49 7.21 10.31
C GLY A 487 -21.06 8.62 9.98
N ARG A 488 -20.68 9.43 10.98
CA ARG A 488 -20.19 10.80 10.73
C ARG A 488 -18.92 10.87 9.87
N PHE A 489 -18.10 9.83 9.91
CA PHE A 489 -16.91 9.70 9.07
C PHE A 489 -17.24 9.09 7.71
N MET A 490 -18.13 8.09 7.68
CA MET A 490 -18.59 7.44 6.45
C MET A 490 -19.29 8.45 5.52
N TYR A 491 -20.20 9.25 6.07
CA TYR A 491 -20.93 10.32 5.37
C TYR A 491 -20.08 11.58 5.09
N GLY A 492 -18.81 11.59 5.51
CA GLY A 492 -17.89 12.71 5.26
C GLY A 492 -18.24 14.00 6.01
N ALA A 493 -19.09 13.94 7.04
CA ALA A 493 -19.46 15.11 7.82
C ALA A 493 -18.29 15.63 8.67
N PHE A 494 -17.44 14.73 9.18
CA PHE A 494 -16.29 15.07 10.01
C PHE A 494 -15.04 14.29 9.61
N GLY A 495 -13.87 14.90 9.84
CA GLY A 495 -12.59 14.20 9.86
C GLY A 495 -12.30 13.64 11.26
N LEU A 496 -11.30 12.76 11.37
CA LEU A 496 -10.87 12.22 12.65
C LEU A 496 -10.26 13.32 13.52
N GLU A 497 -10.69 13.45 14.78
CA GLU A 497 -10.37 14.59 15.65
C GLU A 497 -8.90 14.64 16.05
N THR A 498 -8.28 13.46 16.17
CA THR A 498 -6.84 13.33 16.40
C THR A 498 -5.99 13.62 15.15
N SER A 499 -6.63 14.01 14.04
CA SER A 499 -5.98 14.31 12.77
C SER A 499 -6.33 15.71 12.28
N ASN A 500 -5.57 16.19 11.29
CA ASN A 500 -5.92 17.40 10.53
C ASN A 500 -6.62 17.07 9.21
N MET A 501 -7.16 15.84 9.08
CA MET A 501 -7.83 15.43 7.85
C MET A 501 -9.20 16.10 7.76
N ALA A 502 -9.53 16.60 6.57
CA ALA A 502 -10.89 17.03 6.28
C ALA A 502 -11.85 15.82 6.29
N GLY A 503 -13.14 16.08 6.47
CA GLY A 503 -14.17 15.06 6.24
C GLY A 503 -14.09 14.54 4.80
N TYR A 504 -14.24 13.23 4.64
CA TYR A 504 -14.19 12.56 3.35
C TYR A 504 -15.41 11.67 3.19
N GLU A 505 -16.26 11.98 2.21
CA GLU A 505 -17.41 11.16 1.89
C GLU A 505 -16.95 9.88 1.20
N HIS A 506 -17.32 8.75 1.79
CA HIS A 506 -16.88 7.46 1.28
C HIS A 506 -17.70 7.04 0.06
N SER A 507 -17.05 6.38 -0.91
CA SER A 507 -17.75 5.84 -2.09
C SER A 507 -18.65 4.66 -1.72
N LYS A 508 -19.67 4.34 -2.54
CA LYS A 508 -20.49 3.11 -2.42
C LYS A 508 -19.66 1.84 -2.17
N TYR A 509 -18.51 1.72 -2.84
CA TYR A 509 -17.58 0.60 -2.64
C TYR A 509 -17.11 0.44 -1.19
N ALA A 510 -16.92 1.53 -0.44
CA ALA A 510 -16.51 1.47 0.95
C ALA A 510 -17.64 0.95 1.85
N TYR A 511 -18.89 1.32 1.56
CA TYR A 511 -20.07 0.75 2.22
C TYR A 511 -20.21 -0.75 1.90
N ASP A 512 -20.13 -1.13 0.61
CA ASP A 512 -20.16 -2.53 0.19
C ASP A 512 -19.01 -3.36 0.82
N MET A 513 -17.85 -2.73 1.07
CA MET A 513 -16.72 -3.34 1.75
C MET A 513 -16.96 -3.48 3.25
N LEU A 514 -17.54 -2.46 3.91
CA LEU A 514 -17.90 -2.50 5.32
C LEU A 514 -18.90 -3.63 5.60
N GLU A 515 -19.88 -3.80 4.71
CA GLU A 515 -20.91 -4.83 4.82
C GLU A 515 -20.36 -6.26 4.89
N GLN A 516 -19.17 -6.51 4.34
CA GLN A 516 -18.49 -7.82 4.44
C GLN A 516 -18.01 -8.14 5.87
N TYR A 517 -18.03 -7.16 6.77
CA TYR A 517 -17.61 -7.27 8.17
C TYR A 517 -18.79 -7.19 9.15
N TYR A 518 -20.03 -7.16 8.65
CA TYR A 518 -21.24 -7.15 9.46
C TYR A 518 -21.31 -8.42 10.33
N ILE A 519 -21.61 -8.25 11.62
CA ILE A 519 -21.75 -9.35 12.58
C ILE A 519 -23.10 -9.36 13.33
N GLY A 520 -23.89 -8.30 13.22
CA GLY A 520 -25.23 -8.19 13.83
C GLY A 520 -25.70 -6.74 13.91
N GLU A 521 -26.81 -6.49 14.58
CA GLU A 521 -27.43 -5.16 14.67
C GLU A 521 -27.79 -4.80 16.11
N ILE A 522 -27.79 -3.51 16.40
CA ILE A 522 -28.36 -2.92 17.60
C ILE A 522 -29.88 -2.85 17.41
N GLU A 523 -30.64 -3.34 18.37
CA GLU A 523 -32.09 -3.26 18.39
C GLU A 523 -32.54 -1.81 18.31
N ASN A 524 -33.37 -1.54 17.30
CA ASN A 524 -33.90 -0.22 17.07
C ASN A 524 -35.03 0.09 18.04
N ILE A 525 -35.06 1.33 18.54
CA ILE A 525 -36.16 1.84 19.35
C ILE A 525 -37.22 2.33 18.36
N ASP A 526 -38.42 1.76 18.46
CA ASP A 526 -39.52 2.06 17.55
C ASP A 526 -40.09 3.46 17.83
N LEU A 527 -39.49 4.48 17.21
CA LEU A 527 -39.96 5.87 17.34
C LEU A 527 -41.19 6.18 16.48
N PHE A 528 -41.44 5.34 15.47
CA PHE A 528 -42.51 5.50 14.50
C PHE A 528 -43.48 4.32 14.59
N LEU A 529 -44.77 4.61 14.71
CA LEU A 529 -45.84 3.62 14.83
C LEU A 529 -46.82 3.73 13.63
N PRO A 530 -47.23 2.63 12.98
CA PRO A 530 -46.70 1.27 13.16
C PRO A 530 -45.24 1.18 12.72
N LYS A 531 -44.54 0.16 13.21
CA LYS A 531 -43.13 -0.10 12.86
C LYS A 531 -42.98 -0.09 11.34
N GLN A 532 -42.11 0.78 10.85
CA GLN A 532 -41.95 1.01 9.42
C GLN A 532 -41.33 -0.22 8.74
N SER A 533 -41.92 -0.69 7.65
CA SER A 533 -41.26 -1.63 6.75
C SER A 533 -40.09 -0.93 6.04
N GLU A 534 -38.95 -1.60 5.93
CA GLU A 534 -37.60 -1.02 5.76
C GLU A 534 -37.38 -0.03 4.59
N GLU A 535 -38.19 -0.02 3.52
CA GLU A 535 -37.88 0.80 2.33
C GLU A 535 -38.93 1.83 1.91
N SER A 536 -40.24 1.57 2.03
CA SER A 536 -41.27 2.46 1.46
C SER A 536 -41.72 3.61 2.36
N ASN A 537 -41.43 3.55 3.67
CA ASN A 537 -42.07 4.42 4.67
C ASN A 537 -41.16 5.53 5.24
N ASN A 538 -39.92 5.61 4.76
CA ASN A 538 -38.93 6.59 5.25
C ASN A 538 -39.00 7.96 4.55
N LEU A 539 -40.06 8.27 3.79
CA LEU A 539 -40.19 9.54 3.08
C LEU A 539 -41.00 10.55 3.91
N TRP A 540 -40.42 11.71 4.15
CA TRP A 540 -40.94 12.78 4.99
C TRP A 540 -40.96 14.11 4.24
N ARG A 541 -41.81 15.04 4.69
CA ARG A 541 -41.82 16.44 4.23
C ARG A 541 -41.87 17.37 5.43
N VAL A 542 -41.42 18.60 5.26
CA VAL A 542 -41.55 19.62 6.30
C VAL A 542 -43.02 20.07 6.35
N ALA A 543 -43.68 19.86 7.49
CA ALA A 543 -45.05 20.30 7.73
C ALA A 543 -45.10 21.71 8.32
N GLN A 544 -44.21 21.99 9.28
CA GLN A 544 -44.16 23.26 10.01
C GLN A 544 -42.71 23.64 10.31
N ILE A 545 -42.44 24.94 10.34
CA ILE A 545 -41.15 25.50 10.74
C ILE A 545 -41.39 26.52 11.84
N GLN A 546 -40.69 26.35 12.97
CA GLN A 546 -40.66 27.33 14.05
C GLN A 546 -39.27 27.93 14.14
N LYS A 547 -39.14 29.23 13.89
CA LYS A 547 -37.86 29.94 14.05
C LYS A 547 -37.51 30.05 15.53
N LEU A 548 -36.30 29.64 15.89
CA LEU A 548 -35.73 29.79 17.23
C LEU A 548 -34.79 30.99 17.29
N ASP A 549 -34.01 31.20 16.23
CA ASP A 549 -33.15 32.37 16.00
C ASP A 549 -33.09 32.68 14.50
N ASN A 550 -32.30 33.70 14.11
CA ASN A 550 -32.09 34.10 12.72
C ASN A 550 -31.60 32.97 11.81
N ASP A 551 -30.78 32.06 12.34
CA ASP A 551 -30.16 30.98 11.57
C ASP A 551 -30.56 29.58 12.05
N THR A 552 -31.49 29.45 13.01
CA THR A 552 -31.85 28.14 13.57
C THR A 552 -33.35 27.99 13.70
N SER A 553 -33.87 26.83 13.33
CA SER A 553 -35.31 26.55 13.36
C SER A 553 -35.59 25.11 13.78
N VAL A 554 -36.76 24.89 14.39
CA VAL A 554 -37.36 23.56 14.54
C VAL A 554 -38.12 23.25 13.26
N PHE A 555 -37.77 22.15 12.62
CA PHE A 555 -38.49 21.56 11.49
C PHE A 555 -39.35 20.44 12.03
N PHE A 556 -40.65 20.54 11.83
CA PHE A 556 -41.60 19.48 12.14
C PHE A 556 -41.87 18.71 10.86
N PHE A 557 -41.38 17.48 10.80
CA PHE A 557 -41.57 16.59 9.67
C PHE A 557 -42.86 15.78 9.82
N ILE A 558 -43.54 15.52 8.70
CA ILE A 558 -44.67 14.60 8.63
C ILE A 558 -44.35 13.50 7.61
N GLY A 559 -44.62 12.25 7.98
CA GLY A 559 -44.45 11.11 7.10
C GLY A 559 -45.37 11.22 5.89
N LYS A 560 -44.95 10.67 4.74
CA LYS A 560 -45.80 10.59 3.54
C LYS A 560 -47.07 9.77 3.81
N ASP A 561 -46.95 8.71 4.61
CA ASP A 561 -48.10 7.99 5.13
C ASP A 561 -48.60 8.67 6.41
N ALA A 562 -49.80 9.25 6.33
CA ALA A 562 -50.45 9.93 7.45
C ALA A 562 -50.77 9.01 8.64
N LYS A 563 -50.64 7.68 8.47
CA LYS A 563 -50.79 6.71 9.55
C LYS A 563 -49.56 6.62 10.45
N ILE A 564 -48.41 7.14 10.02
CA ILE A 564 -47.19 7.16 10.83
C ILE A 564 -47.36 8.16 11.97
N LYS A 565 -47.46 7.63 13.19
CA LYS A 565 -47.42 8.37 14.45
C LYS A 565 -46.00 8.43 14.99
N VAL A 566 -45.67 9.51 15.67
CA VAL A 566 -44.37 9.70 16.32
C VAL A 566 -44.56 9.48 17.81
N GLN A 567 -43.98 8.41 18.36
CA GLN A 567 -43.99 8.20 19.80
C GLN A 567 -43.18 9.31 20.48
N LYS A 568 -43.79 10.04 21.41
CA LYS A 568 -43.14 11.14 22.15
C LYS A 568 -42.57 10.70 23.48
N VAL A 569 -43.21 9.72 24.11
CA VAL A 569 -42.89 9.29 25.47
C VAL A 569 -42.11 7.99 25.39
N PHE A 570 -40.89 8.03 25.92
CA PHE A 570 -40.01 6.88 26.10
C PHE A 570 -39.55 6.85 27.54
N GLN A 571 -39.44 5.65 28.09
CA GLN A 571 -38.97 5.46 29.45
C GLN A 571 -37.46 5.26 29.49
N GLY A 572 -36.84 5.69 30.59
CA GLY A 572 -35.42 5.48 30.84
C GLY A 572 -34.48 6.42 30.08
N LEU A 573 -33.18 6.12 30.16
CA LEU A 573 -32.09 6.96 29.66
C LEU A 573 -31.48 6.45 28.33
N GLU A 574 -31.81 5.22 27.94
CA GLU A 574 -31.14 4.41 26.91
C GLU A 574 -31.40 4.91 25.47
N TRP A 575 -32.45 5.70 25.29
CA TRP A 575 -32.85 6.27 24.00
C TRP A 575 -32.24 7.67 23.76
N LEU A 576 -31.70 8.30 24.79
CA LEU A 576 -31.24 9.69 24.77
C LEU A 576 -29.95 9.83 23.96
N GLY A 577 -29.85 10.92 23.17
CA GLY A 577 -28.69 11.25 22.34
C GLY A 577 -28.53 10.39 21.07
N ARG A 578 -29.51 9.54 20.74
CA ARG A 578 -29.58 8.88 19.43
C ARG A 578 -29.84 9.88 18.31
N HIS A 579 -29.52 9.53 17.07
CA HIS A 579 -29.63 10.45 15.94
C HIS A 579 -30.35 9.81 14.75
N PHE A 580 -30.81 10.65 13.84
CA PHE A 580 -31.39 10.25 12.57
C PHE A 580 -30.47 10.68 11.43
N VAL A 581 -30.48 9.91 10.36
CA VAL A 581 -29.81 10.25 9.11
C VAL A 581 -30.85 10.79 8.15
N ILE A 582 -30.62 12.00 7.67
CA ILE A 582 -31.45 12.67 6.67
C ILE A 582 -30.70 12.73 5.34
N ASN A 583 -31.38 12.35 4.28
CA ASN A 583 -30.95 12.55 2.90
C ASN A 583 -32.12 13.15 2.10
N ASP A 584 -31.81 13.97 1.10
CA ASP A 584 -32.81 14.49 0.18
C ASP A 584 -32.99 13.52 -0.98
N SER A 585 -34.24 13.28 -1.38
CA SER A 585 -34.56 12.35 -2.46
C SER A 585 -34.11 12.80 -3.86
N ASN A 586 -34.09 14.12 -4.09
CA ASN A 586 -33.70 14.76 -5.34
C ASN A 586 -32.24 15.26 -5.30
N TYR A 587 -31.73 15.55 -4.10
CA TYR A 587 -30.39 16.07 -3.90
C TYR A 587 -29.43 14.98 -3.41
N SER A 588 -28.91 14.21 -4.37
CA SER A 588 -28.01 13.06 -4.15
C SER A 588 -26.72 13.34 -3.36
N LYS A 589 -26.39 14.60 -3.07
CA LYS A 589 -25.03 14.95 -2.67
C LYS A 589 -24.74 14.93 -1.19
N HIS A 590 -25.69 14.99 -0.26
CA HIS A 590 -25.32 15.09 1.16
C HIS A 590 -26.29 14.39 2.10
N THR A 591 -25.84 13.26 2.65
CA THR A 591 -26.44 12.62 3.82
C THR A 591 -25.88 13.27 5.10
N ARG A 592 -26.75 13.59 6.07
CA ARG A 592 -26.34 14.22 7.34
C ARG A 592 -27.05 13.61 8.54
N GLN A 593 -26.34 13.59 9.67
CA GLN A 593 -26.88 13.14 10.95
C GLN A 593 -27.44 14.33 11.71
N TYR A 594 -28.62 14.15 12.31
CA TYR A 594 -29.28 15.11 13.18
C TYR A 594 -29.77 14.39 14.42
N THR A 595 -29.46 14.92 15.59
CA THR A 595 -29.85 14.31 16.85
C THR A 595 -31.38 14.31 17.02
N ASN A 596 -31.89 13.24 17.61
CA ASN A 596 -33.24 13.21 18.16
C ASN A 596 -33.37 14.31 19.24
N VAL A 597 -34.46 15.08 19.16
CA VAL A 597 -34.75 16.20 20.07
C VAL A 597 -36.25 16.29 20.34
N LEU A 598 -36.83 15.22 20.89
CA LEU A 598 -38.26 15.15 21.19
C LEU A 598 -38.70 16.22 22.19
N SER A 599 -37.80 16.71 23.03
CA SER A 599 -38.00 17.85 23.94
C SER A 599 -38.47 19.14 23.26
N PHE A 600 -38.36 19.24 21.93
CA PHE A 600 -38.90 20.33 21.11
C PHE A 600 -40.27 20.02 20.47
N SER A 601 -40.83 18.84 20.71
CA SER A 601 -42.21 18.54 20.33
C SER A 601 -43.19 19.43 21.09
N ASN A 602 -44.36 19.68 20.48
CA ASN A 602 -45.42 20.47 21.12
C ASN A 602 -45.83 19.86 22.48
N TYR A 603 -45.85 18.53 22.56
CA TYR A 603 -46.13 17.79 23.80
C TYR A 603 -45.14 18.15 24.93
N HIS A 604 -43.83 18.00 24.69
CA HIS A 604 -42.83 18.26 25.73
C HIS A 604 -42.70 19.73 26.11
N VAL A 605 -42.85 20.65 25.15
CA VAL A 605 -42.86 22.09 25.41
C VAL A 605 -44.04 22.47 26.30
N GLU A 606 -45.25 21.95 26.00
CA GLU A 606 -46.44 22.21 26.80
C GLU A 606 -46.35 21.56 28.20
N LEU A 607 -45.86 20.31 28.27
CA LEU A 607 -45.66 19.61 29.54
C LEU A 607 -44.69 20.38 30.45
N ARG A 608 -43.53 20.79 29.93
CA ARG A 608 -42.54 21.58 30.67
C ARG A 608 -43.15 22.87 31.23
N LYS A 609 -43.95 23.57 30.42
CA LYS A 609 -44.66 24.78 30.82
C LYS A 609 -45.63 24.52 31.97
N GLN A 610 -46.45 23.48 31.87
CA GLN A 610 -47.42 23.13 32.91
C GLN A 610 -46.73 22.67 34.20
N LEU A 611 -45.66 21.87 34.11
CA LEU A 611 -44.87 21.46 35.27
C LEU A 611 -44.26 22.65 36.00
N LEU A 612 -43.66 23.59 35.26
CA LEU A 612 -43.07 24.81 35.85
C LEU A 612 -44.14 25.70 36.51
N GLN A 613 -45.32 25.82 35.90
CA GLN A 613 -46.44 26.56 36.49
C GLN A 613 -46.89 25.93 37.81
N ASN A 614 -47.09 24.60 37.83
CA ASN A 614 -47.46 23.87 39.04
C ASN A 614 -46.38 23.97 40.12
N TYR A 615 -45.09 23.87 39.76
CA TYR A 615 -43.99 24.07 40.70
C TYR A 615 -44.05 25.46 41.34
N ASN A 616 -44.12 26.52 40.53
CA ASN A 616 -44.14 27.89 41.05
C ASN A 616 -45.36 28.19 41.94
N GLN A 617 -46.51 27.57 41.67
CA GLN A 617 -47.72 27.71 42.50
C GLN A 617 -47.58 27.02 43.86
N ASN A 618 -46.91 25.87 43.93
CA ASN A 618 -46.80 25.08 45.16
C ASN A 618 -45.57 25.43 46.02
N PHE A 619 -44.51 25.94 45.41
CA PHE A 619 -43.25 26.30 46.09
C PHE A 619 -43.00 27.81 46.21
N GLY A 620 -43.87 28.67 45.65
CA GLY A 620 -43.75 30.12 45.76
C GLY A 620 -44.24 30.68 47.11
N ASP A 621 -44.01 31.97 47.36
CA ASP A 621 -44.30 32.67 48.63
C ASP A 621 -45.79 32.63 49.08
N GLN A 622 -46.70 32.22 48.20
CA GLN A 622 -48.14 32.13 48.45
C GLN A 622 -48.65 30.68 48.36
N VAL A 623 -48.06 29.77 49.16
CA VAL A 623 -48.50 28.38 49.31
C VAL A 623 -49.94 28.35 49.86
N THR A 624 -50.93 28.46 48.97
CA THR A 624 -52.35 28.54 49.36
C THR A 624 -53.22 27.47 48.70
N LYS A 625 -52.69 26.71 47.72
CA LYS A 625 -53.42 25.61 47.08
C LYS A 625 -52.50 24.42 46.80
N ASN A 626 -52.66 23.35 47.57
CA ASN A 626 -52.05 22.04 47.32
C ASN A 626 -52.82 21.27 46.24
N SER A 627 -52.86 21.81 45.01
CA SER A 627 -53.52 21.13 43.89
C SER A 627 -52.69 21.26 42.63
N VAL A 628 -52.47 20.13 41.96
CA VAL A 628 -51.87 20.09 40.62
C VAL A 628 -52.99 20.25 39.59
N SER A 629 -52.81 21.18 38.66
CA SER A 629 -53.74 21.39 37.53
C SER A 629 -52.98 21.15 36.22
N LEU A 630 -53.00 19.91 35.74
CA LEU A 630 -52.48 19.55 34.43
C LEU A 630 -53.64 19.40 33.44
N ASN A 631 -53.50 19.99 32.25
CA ASN A 631 -54.50 19.83 31.19
C ASN A 631 -54.20 18.52 30.43
N HIS A 632 -54.62 17.41 31.02
CA HIS A 632 -54.42 16.07 30.47
C HIS A 632 -55.05 15.88 29.09
N GLU A 633 -56.19 16.52 28.82
CA GLU A 633 -56.85 16.46 27.52
C GLU A 633 -55.95 17.03 26.41
N LYS A 634 -55.43 18.25 26.61
CA LYS A 634 -54.49 18.89 25.68
C LYS A 634 -53.20 18.08 25.52
N LEU A 635 -52.67 17.52 26.62
CA LEU A 635 -51.44 16.71 26.56
C LEU A 635 -51.66 15.39 25.81
N ASN A 636 -52.80 14.74 25.98
CA ASN A 636 -53.14 13.51 25.25
C ASN A 636 -53.32 13.78 23.75
N GLU A 637 -53.92 14.91 23.38
CA GLU A 637 -54.01 15.34 21.97
C GLU A 637 -52.62 15.51 21.35
N LEU A 638 -51.72 16.23 22.03
CA LEU A 638 -50.35 16.49 21.53
C LEU A 638 -49.46 15.24 21.54
N LYS A 639 -49.73 14.28 22.43
CA LYS A 639 -48.97 13.02 22.53
C LYS A 639 -49.15 12.15 21.29
N GLU A 640 -50.30 12.25 20.63
CA GLU A 640 -50.69 11.42 19.48
C GLU A 640 -50.42 12.08 18.12
N ASP A 641 -49.66 13.20 18.08
CA ASP A 641 -49.36 13.90 16.84
C ASP A 641 -48.38 13.14 15.92
N ASN A 642 -48.45 13.44 14.61
CA ASN A 642 -47.59 12.85 13.59
C ASN A 642 -46.35 13.72 13.28
N LEU A 643 -46.04 14.72 14.11
CA LEU A 643 -45.05 15.75 13.82
C LEU A 643 -43.70 15.43 14.45
N PHE A 644 -42.72 15.05 13.65
CA PHE A 644 -41.38 14.72 14.14
C PHE A 644 -40.47 15.96 14.19
N PRO A 645 -40.06 16.46 15.38
CA PRO A 645 -39.28 17.69 15.50
C PRO A 645 -37.77 17.45 15.30
N MET A 646 -37.11 18.37 14.60
CA MET A 646 -35.65 18.43 14.49
C MET A 646 -35.16 19.87 14.52
N VAL A 647 -34.13 20.16 15.31
CA VAL A 647 -33.53 21.51 15.38
C VAL A 647 -32.35 21.59 14.42
N ILE A 648 -32.44 22.48 13.43
CA ILE A 648 -31.44 22.59 12.36
C ILE A 648 -30.97 24.03 12.21
N LYS A 649 -29.65 24.22 12.38
CA LYS A 649 -28.96 25.49 12.09
C LYS A 649 -28.56 25.60 10.62
N LYS A 650 -28.95 26.70 10.00
CA LYS A 650 -28.58 27.11 8.64
C LYS A 650 -27.10 27.53 8.64
N TYR A 651 -26.29 26.78 7.91
CA TYR A 651 -24.89 27.15 7.65
C TYR A 651 -24.81 27.69 6.22
N PRO A 652 -24.32 28.92 6.01
CA PRO A 652 -24.22 29.50 4.68
C PRO A 652 -23.15 28.77 3.87
N SER A 653 -23.58 27.86 3.00
CA SER A 653 -22.78 27.12 2.05
C SER A 653 -23.68 26.71 0.88
N ASP A 654 -23.31 27.10 -0.34
CA ASP A 654 -24.07 26.78 -1.57
C ASP A 654 -24.26 25.27 -1.81
N LYS A 655 -23.47 24.44 -1.13
CA LYS A 655 -23.55 22.97 -1.16
C LYS A 655 -23.91 22.38 0.21
N GLY A 656 -24.30 23.21 1.17
CA GLY A 656 -24.61 22.79 2.53
C GLY A 656 -26.01 22.19 2.61
N PHE A 657 -26.13 20.96 3.09
CA PHE A 657 -27.43 20.31 3.30
C PHE A 657 -28.37 21.12 4.20
N SER A 658 -27.85 21.75 5.27
CA SER A 658 -28.71 22.55 6.15
C SER A 658 -29.20 23.84 5.49
N GLN A 659 -28.42 24.47 4.60
CA GLN A 659 -28.92 25.59 3.81
C GLN A 659 -29.99 25.13 2.83
N HIS A 660 -29.75 24.03 2.11
CA HIS A 660 -30.72 23.44 1.20
C HIS A 660 -32.05 23.15 1.89
N LEU A 661 -32.02 22.53 3.08
CA LEU A 661 -33.22 22.21 3.85
C LEU A 661 -34.00 23.45 4.30
N HIS A 662 -33.29 24.54 4.63
CA HIS A 662 -33.92 25.84 4.96
C HIS A 662 -34.53 26.54 3.74
N GLU A 663 -34.00 26.29 2.54
CA GLU A 663 -34.41 26.96 1.29
C GLU A 663 -35.45 26.16 0.49
N ASN A 664 -35.47 24.83 0.62
CA ASN A 664 -36.28 23.91 -0.18
C ASN A 664 -37.21 23.06 0.71
N THR A 665 -38.05 23.72 1.49
CA THR A 665 -38.90 23.08 2.51
C THR A 665 -40.01 22.19 1.92
N GLN A 666 -40.27 22.32 0.61
CA GLN A 666 -41.26 21.53 -0.13
C GLN A 666 -40.73 20.16 -0.59
N ASP A 667 -39.42 19.93 -0.50
CA ASP A 667 -38.81 18.68 -0.94
C ASP A 667 -39.17 17.50 -0.02
N ALA A 668 -39.00 16.30 -0.57
CA ALA A 668 -39.17 15.05 0.16
C ALA A 668 -37.81 14.53 0.65
N TYR A 669 -37.77 14.16 1.93
CA TYR A 669 -36.56 13.76 2.65
C TYR A 669 -36.67 12.31 3.09
N TYR A 670 -35.60 11.53 2.89
CA TYR A 670 -35.42 10.23 3.51
C TYR A 670 -34.88 10.43 4.92
N ILE A 671 -35.69 10.10 5.94
CA ILE A 671 -35.28 10.14 7.35
C ILE A 671 -35.23 8.72 7.87
N ARG A 672 -34.06 8.28 8.32
CA ARG A 672 -33.82 6.92 8.85
C ARG A 672 -33.23 6.98 10.25
N GLY A 673 -33.61 6.05 11.12
CA GLY A 673 -33.17 5.97 12.51
C GLY A 673 -34.30 5.57 13.47
N PRO A 674 -34.14 5.77 14.78
CA PRO A 674 -32.94 6.31 15.43
C PRO A 674 -31.73 5.35 15.35
N TYR A 675 -30.54 5.92 15.18
CA TYR A 675 -29.28 5.20 15.12
C TYR A 675 -28.41 5.46 16.36
N SER A 676 -27.47 4.54 16.59
CA SER A 676 -26.49 4.49 17.68
C SER A 676 -27.06 4.01 19.02
N ARG A 677 -26.16 3.79 20.00
CA ARG A 677 -26.49 3.47 21.41
C ARG A 677 -26.80 4.71 22.26
N GLY A 678 -26.94 5.89 21.63
CA GLY A 678 -27.19 7.15 22.33
C GLY A 678 -26.02 7.58 23.21
N LEU A 679 -26.33 8.09 24.41
CA LEU A 679 -25.35 8.50 25.42
C LEU A 679 -24.83 7.31 26.26
N GLU A 680 -25.35 6.10 26.05
CA GLU A 680 -25.05 4.90 26.85
C GLU A 680 -25.20 5.16 28.36
N LEU A 681 -26.24 5.92 28.72
CA LEU A 681 -26.70 6.08 30.10
C LEU A 681 -27.84 5.09 30.35
N SER A 682 -27.93 4.63 31.58
CA SER A 682 -28.94 3.66 32.04
C SER A 682 -29.15 3.80 33.55
N ALA A 683 -30.10 3.04 34.09
CA ALA A 683 -30.33 2.90 35.53
C ALA A 683 -29.06 2.58 36.36
N LYS A 684 -28.03 1.96 35.76
CA LYS A 684 -26.77 1.64 36.44
C LYS A 684 -25.73 2.75 36.40
N SER A 685 -25.97 3.82 35.64
CA SER A 685 -25.01 4.92 35.52
C SER A 685 -24.88 5.65 36.85
N GLU A 686 -23.66 5.73 37.37
CA GLU A 686 -23.38 6.32 38.68
C GLU A 686 -22.14 7.22 38.64
N GLY A 687 -21.96 8.06 39.66
CA GLY A 687 -20.85 8.98 39.74
C GLY A 687 -21.05 10.21 38.85
N GLU A 688 -19.98 11.01 38.67
CA GLU A 688 -20.06 12.25 37.90
C GLU A 688 -19.87 11.98 36.40
N HIS A 689 -20.76 12.50 35.57
CA HIS A 689 -20.63 12.53 34.12
C HIS A 689 -20.55 13.98 33.65
N LEU A 690 -19.53 14.29 32.85
CA LEU A 690 -19.25 15.65 32.37
C LEU A 690 -19.71 15.82 30.93
N PHE A 691 -20.52 16.84 30.65
CA PHE A 691 -21.04 17.18 29.33
C PHE A 691 -20.47 18.53 28.91
N ILE A 692 -19.74 18.58 27.79
CA ILE A 692 -19.12 19.80 27.27
C ILE A 692 -19.74 20.09 25.91
N CYS A 693 -20.46 21.19 25.79
CA CYS A 693 -21.15 21.56 24.55
C CYS A 693 -20.86 22.98 24.05
N GLY A 694 -20.96 23.15 22.73
CA GLY A 694 -20.85 24.44 22.06
C GLY A 694 -21.93 24.66 21.01
N GLY A 695 -22.72 25.74 21.13
CA GLY A 695 -23.77 26.10 20.18
C GLY A 695 -24.82 25.00 20.03
N THR A 696 -25.05 24.53 18.79
CA THR A 696 -25.95 23.39 18.50
C THR A 696 -25.47 22.06 19.08
N GLY A 697 -24.24 21.98 19.59
CA GLY A 697 -23.76 20.79 20.32
C GLY A 697 -24.47 20.52 21.64
N VAL A 698 -25.38 21.40 22.10
CA VAL A 698 -26.26 21.09 23.24
C VAL A 698 -27.39 20.11 22.86
N LEU A 699 -27.73 20.01 21.57
CA LEU A 699 -28.90 19.25 21.11
C LEU A 699 -28.84 17.75 21.45
N PRO A 700 -27.69 17.05 21.36
CA PRO A 700 -27.59 15.67 21.83
C PRO A 700 -27.85 15.44 23.31
N PHE A 701 -27.78 16.50 24.10
CA PHE A 701 -28.01 16.44 25.53
C PHE A 701 -29.38 17.00 25.92
N TYR A 702 -30.11 17.62 24.99
CA TYR A 702 -31.31 18.39 25.34
C TYR A 702 -32.44 17.49 25.86
N ASP A 703 -32.66 16.32 25.24
CA ASP A 703 -33.65 15.35 25.74
C ASP A 703 -33.26 14.82 27.12
N LEU A 704 -31.96 14.64 27.41
CA LEU A 704 -31.46 14.28 28.75
C LEU A 704 -31.71 15.42 29.75
N LEU A 705 -31.43 16.67 29.38
CA LEU A 705 -31.67 17.83 30.23
C LEU A 705 -33.16 18.00 30.54
N ASP A 706 -34.03 17.80 29.55
CA ASP A 706 -35.49 17.84 29.74
C ASP A 706 -35.95 16.69 30.66
N TYR A 707 -35.42 15.48 30.47
CA TYR A 707 -35.71 14.33 31.32
C TYR A 707 -35.30 14.57 32.79
N LEU A 708 -34.08 15.06 33.00
CA LEU A 708 -33.58 15.42 34.33
C LEU A 708 -34.37 16.57 34.95
N PHE A 709 -34.76 17.57 34.16
CA PHE A 709 -35.61 18.65 34.65
C PHE A 709 -36.95 18.13 35.21
N LYS A 710 -37.63 17.23 34.49
CA LYS A 710 -38.87 16.60 34.98
C LYS A 710 -38.61 15.78 36.24
N TYR A 711 -37.52 15.02 36.28
CA TYR A 711 -37.13 14.25 37.46
C TYR A 711 -36.88 15.14 38.69
N MET A 712 -36.20 16.26 38.52
CA MET A 712 -35.93 17.21 39.61
C MET A 712 -37.24 17.76 40.18
N ILE A 713 -38.20 18.15 39.32
CA ILE A 713 -39.54 18.55 39.75
C ILE A 713 -40.23 17.41 40.50
N TYR A 714 -40.19 16.18 39.97
CA TYR A 714 -40.74 15.00 40.63
C TYR A 714 -40.16 14.81 42.05
N LYS A 715 -38.84 14.90 42.21
CA LYS A 715 -38.16 14.80 43.51
C LYS A 715 -38.55 15.92 44.47
N SER A 716 -38.69 17.16 43.98
CA SER A 716 -39.17 18.27 44.80
C SER A 716 -40.58 17.99 45.34
N PHE A 717 -41.53 17.58 44.50
CA PHE A 717 -42.89 17.24 44.94
C PHE A 717 -42.92 16.02 45.87
N LYS A 718 -42.09 15.02 45.62
CA LYS A 718 -41.96 13.84 46.51
C LYS A 718 -41.47 14.23 47.90
N THR A 719 -40.58 15.23 47.99
CA THR A 719 -40.12 15.78 49.27
C THR A 719 -41.27 16.49 50.01
N LEU A 720 -42.13 17.23 49.30
CA LEU A 720 -43.33 17.83 49.87
C LEU A 720 -44.34 16.77 50.36
N ASP A 721 -44.55 15.71 49.57
CA ASP A 721 -45.43 14.60 49.95
C ASP A 721 -44.97 13.97 51.27
N GLY A 722 -43.66 13.69 51.41
CA GLY A 722 -43.08 13.13 52.64
C GLY A 722 -43.19 14.05 53.87
N ASN A 723 -43.02 15.36 53.68
CA ASN A 723 -43.15 16.35 54.77
C ASN A 723 -44.62 16.55 55.20
N SER A 724 -45.57 16.41 54.28
CA SER A 724 -47.01 16.55 54.54
C SER A 724 -47.59 15.30 55.21
N PHE A 725 -47.08 14.11 54.86
CA PHE A 725 -47.52 12.82 55.38
C PHE A 725 -47.31 12.67 56.90
N LEU A 726 -46.38 13.42 57.49
CA LEU A 726 -46.17 13.45 58.95
C LEU A 726 -47.27 14.21 59.73
N LYS A 727 -48.27 14.82 59.07
CA LYS A 727 -49.25 15.68 59.75
C LYS A 727 -50.70 15.18 59.80
N SER A 728 -51.10 14.10 59.14
CA SER A 728 -52.49 13.61 59.24
C SER A 728 -52.65 12.10 59.13
N ASN A 729 -53.04 11.48 60.24
CA ASN A 729 -53.39 10.06 60.40
C ASN A 729 -54.63 9.63 59.58
N SER A 730 -54.52 9.47 58.26
CA SER A 730 -55.58 8.81 57.49
C SER A 730 -55.02 8.05 56.29
N PHE A 731 -55.54 6.82 56.11
CA PHE A 731 -55.37 5.92 54.96
C PHE A 731 -55.58 6.64 53.62
N ILE A 732 -54.54 7.26 53.07
CA ILE A 732 -54.57 7.82 51.71
C ILE A 732 -53.91 6.80 50.79
N ASN A 733 -54.66 6.39 49.76
CA ASN A 733 -54.18 5.55 48.66
C ASN A 733 -52.94 6.19 48.02
N HIS A 734 -51.86 5.41 47.88
CA HIS A 734 -50.58 5.85 47.28
C HIS A 734 -50.72 6.43 45.85
N GLU A 735 -51.84 6.18 45.16
CA GLU A 735 -52.09 6.66 43.79
C GLU A 735 -52.41 8.16 43.69
N ASN A 736 -52.64 8.87 44.80
CA ASN A 736 -53.07 10.28 44.80
C ASN A 736 -52.02 11.28 45.33
N THR A 737 -50.74 10.94 45.38
CA THR A 737 -49.70 11.90 45.80
C THR A 737 -49.44 12.96 44.72
N LEU A 738 -48.97 14.16 45.12
CA LEU A 738 -48.70 15.24 44.17
C LEU A 738 -47.62 14.83 43.16
N SER A 739 -46.60 14.10 43.63
CA SER A 739 -45.54 13.53 42.78
C SER A 739 -46.06 12.58 41.70
N GLN A 740 -47.09 11.78 41.97
CA GLN A 740 -47.69 10.90 40.96
C GLN A 740 -48.58 11.66 40.00
N GLN A 741 -49.30 12.70 40.46
CA GLN A 741 -50.12 13.55 39.60
C GLN A 741 -49.31 14.26 38.50
N ILE A 742 -48.08 14.67 38.80
CA ILE A 742 -47.18 15.30 37.81
C ILE A 742 -46.44 14.29 36.92
N ASN A 743 -46.41 13.01 37.29
CA ASN A 743 -45.75 11.95 36.52
C ASN A 743 -46.68 11.37 35.44
N ILE A 744 -47.20 12.23 34.56
CA ILE A 744 -48.17 11.83 33.52
C ILE A 744 -47.61 10.78 32.56
N GLU A 745 -46.29 10.75 32.39
CA GLU A 745 -45.59 9.80 31.51
C GLU A 745 -45.47 8.40 32.15
N ASN A 746 -45.90 8.24 33.42
CA ASN A 746 -45.73 7.03 34.22
C ASN A 746 -44.28 6.54 34.23
N GLU A 747 -43.34 7.48 34.37
CA GLU A 747 -41.91 7.19 34.39
C GLU A 747 -41.49 6.61 35.74
N ASP A 748 -40.67 5.56 35.72
CA ASP A 748 -40.11 4.98 36.94
C ASP A 748 -38.78 5.64 37.28
N TYR A 749 -38.85 6.93 37.61
CA TYR A 749 -37.67 7.76 37.87
C TYR A 749 -36.75 7.18 38.95
N GLU A 750 -37.30 6.51 39.96
CA GLU A 750 -36.53 5.97 41.09
C GLU A 750 -35.67 4.78 40.69
N ASN A 751 -36.15 3.95 39.76
CA ASN A 751 -35.38 2.82 39.26
C ASN A 751 -34.55 3.19 38.02
N ASN A 752 -34.97 4.19 37.24
CA ASN A 752 -34.29 4.57 36.01
C ASN A 752 -33.15 5.59 36.21
N ILE A 753 -33.10 6.27 37.36
CA ILE A 753 -32.01 7.18 37.71
C ILE A 753 -31.32 6.69 38.99
N ASN A 754 -30.06 6.29 38.86
CA ASN A 754 -29.26 5.95 40.02
C ASN A 754 -29.14 7.16 40.98
N PRO A 755 -29.36 6.99 42.29
CA PRO A 755 -29.25 8.08 43.26
C PRO A 755 -27.84 8.68 43.35
N ASN A 756 -26.80 7.95 42.91
CA ASN A 756 -25.42 8.43 42.87
C ASN A 756 -25.02 9.07 41.53
N LEU A 757 -25.93 9.13 40.55
CA LEU A 757 -25.68 9.81 39.28
C LEU A 757 -25.52 11.31 39.53
N LYS A 758 -24.47 11.90 38.97
CA LYS A 758 -24.24 13.35 38.99
C LYS A 758 -23.93 13.82 37.58
N ILE A 759 -24.59 14.90 37.17
CA ILE A 759 -24.46 15.46 35.83
C ILE A 759 -23.86 16.85 35.95
N LYS A 760 -22.75 17.06 35.25
CA LYS A 760 -22.06 18.35 35.18
C LYS A 760 -22.02 18.84 33.75
N VAL A 761 -22.47 20.07 33.50
CA VAL A 761 -22.57 20.63 32.15
C VAL A 761 -21.69 21.88 32.00
N PHE A 762 -20.79 21.88 31.02
CA PHE A 762 -20.10 23.07 30.52
C PHE A 762 -20.69 23.44 29.17
N ALA A 763 -21.43 24.54 29.10
CA ALA A 763 -22.13 24.95 27.88
C ALA A 763 -21.63 26.31 27.38
N SER A 764 -21.25 26.40 26.11
CA SER A 764 -20.85 27.67 25.49
C SER A 764 -21.77 28.05 24.33
N PHE A 765 -22.32 29.26 24.38
CA PHE A 765 -23.19 29.82 23.35
C PHE A 765 -22.64 31.14 22.81
N MET A 766 -23.10 31.51 21.62
CA MET A 766 -22.79 32.82 21.05
C MET A 766 -23.58 33.92 21.76
N SER A 767 -24.88 33.73 21.97
CA SER A 767 -25.81 34.60 22.71
C SER A 767 -26.78 33.73 23.51
N VAL A 768 -27.56 34.33 24.42
CA VAL A 768 -28.63 33.61 25.13
C VAL A 768 -29.68 33.08 24.14
N SER A 769 -30.07 33.87 23.13
CA SER A 769 -31.01 33.44 22.08
C SER A 769 -30.53 32.22 21.29
N GLN A 770 -29.22 32.14 21.01
CA GLN A 770 -28.59 31.00 20.32
C GLN A 770 -28.36 29.78 21.21
N SER A 771 -28.89 29.79 22.44
CA SER A 771 -28.95 28.60 23.29
C SER A 771 -30.22 27.77 23.07
N PHE A 772 -31.19 28.28 22.30
CA PHE A 772 -32.43 27.56 21.99
C PHE A 772 -33.22 27.17 23.25
N GLY A 773 -33.26 28.07 24.24
CA GLY A 773 -33.91 27.81 25.53
C GLY A 773 -33.05 27.01 26.52
N ALA A 774 -31.84 26.58 26.15
CA ALA A 774 -30.99 25.79 27.02
C ALA A 774 -30.53 26.60 28.24
N VAL A 775 -30.22 27.90 28.10
CA VAL A 775 -29.82 28.73 29.24
C VAL A 775 -30.95 28.85 30.26
N GLU A 776 -32.19 29.05 29.80
CA GLU A 776 -33.40 29.10 30.62
C GLU A 776 -33.60 27.77 31.35
N LEU A 777 -33.51 26.65 30.64
CA LEU A 777 -33.66 25.31 31.20
C LEU A 777 -32.59 25.02 32.26
N LEU A 778 -31.32 25.27 31.95
CA LEU A 778 -30.19 25.09 32.86
C LEU A 778 -30.35 25.95 34.13
N ASN A 779 -30.82 27.20 33.99
CA ASN A 779 -31.08 28.07 35.14
C ASN A 779 -32.19 27.51 36.03
N GLN A 780 -33.26 26.96 35.45
CA GLN A 780 -34.34 26.34 36.21
C GLN A 780 -33.88 25.07 36.93
N MET A 781 -33.08 24.22 36.27
CA MET A 781 -32.48 23.05 36.91
C MET A 781 -31.58 23.46 38.09
N MET A 782 -30.69 24.45 37.91
CA MET A 782 -29.85 24.97 39.00
C MET A 782 -30.65 25.57 40.15
N ARG A 783 -31.79 26.19 39.86
CA ARG A 783 -32.73 26.66 40.89
C ARG A 783 -33.27 25.48 41.71
N PHE A 784 -33.82 24.45 41.06
CA PHE A 784 -34.38 23.30 41.75
C PHE A 784 -33.32 22.52 42.54
N GLU A 785 -32.12 22.39 41.98
CA GLU A 785 -30.96 21.79 42.64
C GLU A 785 -30.67 22.48 43.98
N LYS A 786 -30.61 23.82 43.99
CA LYS A 786 -30.29 24.62 45.17
C LYS A 786 -31.44 24.65 46.17
N GLU A 787 -32.67 24.84 45.70
CA GLU A 787 -33.86 24.93 46.56
C GLU A 787 -34.19 23.60 47.27
N ASN A 788 -33.87 22.46 46.64
CA ASN A 788 -34.22 21.13 47.17
C ASN A 788 -33.00 20.30 47.58
N ASN A 789 -31.77 20.82 47.44
CA ASN A 789 -30.52 20.14 47.78
C ASN A 789 -30.40 18.72 47.17
N LEU A 790 -30.62 18.60 45.86
CA LEU A 790 -30.74 17.30 45.18
C LEU A 790 -29.39 16.59 44.95
N GLN A 791 -28.28 17.35 44.90
CA GLN A 791 -26.93 16.86 44.58
C GLN A 791 -26.81 16.10 43.25
N LEU A 792 -27.67 16.40 42.28
CA LEU A 792 -27.80 15.71 41.00
C LEU A 792 -27.12 16.47 39.87
N PHE A 793 -27.21 17.80 39.88
CA PHE A 793 -26.92 18.62 38.70
C PHE A 793 -26.03 19.82 39.02
N SER A 794 -25.08 20.11 38.13
CA SER A 794 -24.34 21.38 38.16
C SER A 794 -24.03 21.85 36.74
N CYS A 795 -23.95 23.16 36.52
CA CYS A 795 -23.55 23.68 35.22
C CYS A 795 -22.78 25.00 35.29
N ILE A 796 -21.87 25.18 34.32
CA ILE A 796 -21.17 26.44 34.05
C ILE A 796 -21.47 26.87 32.61
N VAL A 797 -21.96 28.10 32.45
CA VAL A 797 -22.37 28.63 31.16
C VAL A 797 -21.44 29.76 30.70
N LYS A 798 -21.06 29.74 29.43
CA LYS A 798 -20.36 30.83 28.76
C LYS A 798 -21.19 31.39 27.62
N VAL A 799 -21.45 32.69 27.63
CA VAL A 799 -22.03 33.42 26.49
C VAL A 799 -20.99 34.39 25.95
N SER A 800 -20.83 34.43 24.62
CA SER A 800 -19.73 35.19 23.99
C SER A 800 -20.14 36.61 23.57
N LYS A 801 -21.40 36.83 23.19
CA LYS A 801 -21.99 38.13 22.84
C LYS A 801 -23.04 38.49 23.89
N ASN A 802 -22.98 39.74 24.37
CA ASN A 802 -23.85 40.26 25.43
C ASN A 802 -23.86 39.37 26.69
N PRO A 803 -22.68 39.04 27.27
CA PRO A 803 -22.62 38.19 28.47
C PRO A 803 -23.42 38.74 29.66
N GLU A 804 -23.67 40.04 29.71
CA GLU A 804 -24.54 40.70 30.69
C GLU A 804 -25.99 40.20 30.67
N GLU A 805 -26.47 39.62 29.55
CA GLU A 805 -27.78 38.97 29.51
C GLU A 805 -27.87 37.80 30.49
N LEU A 806 -26.74 37.17 30.84
CA LEU A 806 -26.68 36.11 31.84
C LEU A 806 -27.02 36.60 33.26
N GLN A 807 -26.92 37.91 33.54
CA GLN A 807 -27.27 38.47 34.87
C GLN A 807 -28.76 38.28 35.22
N LYS A 808 -29.62 38.04 34.22
CA LYS A 808 -31.04 37.71 34.41
C LYS A 808 -31.25 36.30 35.00
N PHE A 809 -30.23 35.46 34.98
CA PHE A 809 -30.28 34.05 35.37
C PHE A 809 -29.47 33.85 36.66
N SER A 810 -30.03 34.32 37.78
CA SER A 810 -29.35 34.42 39.08
C SER A 810 -28.83 33.11 39.67
N TYR A 811 -29.31 31.95 39.19
CA TYR A 811 -28.89 30.65 39.72
C TYR A 811 -27.72 30.04 38.94
N LEU A 812 -27.44 30.51 37.73
CA LEU A 812 -26.39 29.98 36.86
C LEU A 812 -25.00 30.44 37.32
N GLU A 813 -24.06 29.48 37.32
CA GLU A 813 -22.65 29.80 37.34
C GLU A 813 -22.21 30.17 35.91
N THR A 814 -21.47 31.27 35.78
CA THR A 814 -21.08 31.81 34.48
C THR A 814 -19.56 31.97 34.37
N THR A 815 -19.02 31.79 33.18
CA THR A 815 -17.59 32.03 32.91
C THR A 815 -17.35 32.76 31.61
N SER A 816 -16.29 33.57 31.57
CA SER A 816 -15.76 34.17 30.34
C SER A 816 -14.67 33.31 29.69
N GLN A 817 -14.11 32.34 30.41
CA GLN A 817 -13.00 31.51 29.96
C GLN A 817 -13.45 30.50 28.90
N GLN A 818 -12.59 30.25 27.90
CA GLN A 818 -12.80 29.11 27.00
C GLN A 818 -12.62 27.81 27.77
N PHE A 819 -13.28 26.74 27.33
CA PHE A 819 -13.14 25.40 27.91
C PHE A 819 -11.79 24.76 27.49
N SER A 820 -10.70 25.36 27.93
CA SER A 820 -9.34 24.88 27.73
C SER A 820 -9.02 23.70 28.67
N LYS A 821 -7.85 23.09 28.49
CA LYS A 821 -7.34 22.05 29.38
C LYS A 821 -7.28 22.53 30.84
N GLU A 822 -6.80 23.76 31.06
CA GLU A 822 -6.65 24.38 32.38
C GLU A 822 -8.00 24.65 33.02
N PHE A 823 -8.97 25.13 32.22
CA PHE A 823 -10.34 25.33 32.69
C PHE A 823 -10.95 24.01 33.16
N ILE A 824 -10.85 22.95 32.35
CA ILE A 824 -11.40 21.63 32.68
C ILE A 824 -10.71 21.06 33.93
N TYR A 825 -9.38 21.16 34.03
CA TYR A 825 -8.64 20.72 35.21
C TYR A 825 -9.07 21.43 36.50
N THR A 826 -9.36 22.73 36.40
CA THR A 826 -9.75 23.54 37.56
C THR A 826 -11.20 23.28 37.98
N ASN A 827 -12.09 23.10 37.00
CA ASN A 827 -13.53 23.13 37.24
C ASN A 827 -14.18 21.75 37.25
N ALA A 828 -13.57 20.71 36.69
CA ALA A 828 -14.10 19.34 36.71
C ALA A 828 -13.35 18.48 37.72
N ASN A 829 -14.07 17.62 38.44
CA ASN A 829 -13.45 16.71 39.40
C ASN A 829 -12.98 15.44 38.68
N LEU A 830 -11.83 15.55 38.00
CA LEU A 830 -11.39 14.52 37.05
C LEU A 830 -11.19 13.14 37.67
N LYS A 831 -10.98 13.05 38.98
CA LYS A 831 -10.86 11.77 39.70
C LYS A 831 -12.21 11.07 39.90
N GLN A 832 -13.31 11.83 39.92
CA GLN A 832 -14.67 11.32 40.13
C GLN A 832 -15.47 11.22 38.84
N THR A 833 -15.09 11.96 37.80
CA THR A 833 -15.76 11.92 36.50
C THR A 833 -15.56 10.55 35.82
N LYS A 834 -16.65 9.81 35.62
CA LYS A 834 -16.64 8.48 35.00
C LYS A 834 -16.56 8.55 33.48
N ARG A 835 -17.29 9.48 32.86
CA ARG A 835 -17.29 9.70 31.41
C ARG A 835 -17.41 11.18 31.08
N VAL A 836 -16.85 11.54 29.92
CA VAL A 836 -16.94 12.89 29.37
C VAL A 836 -17.59 12.84 27.99
N PHE A 837 -18.65 13.61 27.79
CA PHE A 837 -19.36 13.77 26.53
C PHE A 837 -19.03 15.12 25.93
N ILE A 838 -18.64 15.16 24.66
CA ILE A 838 -18.30 16.42 23.98
C ILE A 838 -19.08 16.52 22.69
N CYS A 839 -19.77 17.64 22.48
CA CYS A 839 -20.39 17.95 21.20
C CYS A 839 -20.32 19.46 20.89
N GLY A 840 -19.84 19.80 19.71
CA GLY A 840 -19.73 21.18 19.29
C GLY A 840 -18.94 21.33 17.98
N PRO A 841 -18.47 22.54 17.67
CA PRO A 841 -17.67 22.77 16.47
C PRO A 841 -16.40 21.91 16.47
N PRO A 842 -15.86 21.54 15.28
CA PRO A 842 -14.67 20.69 15.17
C PRO A 842 -13.47 21.15 16.01
N ILE A 843 -13.28 22.47 16.14
CA ILE A 843 -12.21 23.06 16.95
C ILE A 843 -12.39 22.72 18.44
N LEU A 844 -13.60 22.86 18.97
CA LEU A 844 -13.92 22.55 20.37
C LEU A 844 -13.77 21.06 20.63
N ASN A 845 -14.34 20.21 19.77
CA ASN A 845 -14.23 18.76 19.91
C ASN A 845 -12.77 18.32 19.97
N LYS A 846 -11.93 18.87 19.07
CA LYS A 846 -10.50 18.55 19.02
C LYS A 846 -9.72 19.09 20.22
N SER A 847 -9.91 20.36 20.59
CA SER A 847 -9.13 20.97 21.68
C SER A 847 -9.46 20.33 23.02
N VAL A 848 -10.75 20.11 23.30
CA VAL A 848 -11.22 19.49 24.53
C VAL A 848 -10.80 18.03 24.61
N TYR A 849 -10.97 17.26 23.51
CA TYR A 849 -10.55 15.86 23.46
C TYR A 849 -9.05 15.70 23.76
N ASN A 850 -8.19 16.46 23.07
CA ASN A 850 -6.74 16.39 23.31
C ASN A 850 -6.40 16.85 24.74
N GLY A 851 -7.06 17.91 25.23
CA GLY A 851 -6.87 18.39 26.60
C GLY A 851 -7.18 17.32 27.66
N LEU A 852 -8.28 16.57 27.49
CA LEU A 852 -8.65 15.48 28.40
C LEU A 852 -7.68 14.29 28.33
N VAL A 853 -7.23 13.91 27.13
CA VAL A 853 -6.20 12.87 26.97
C VAL A 853 -4.90 13.31 27.66
N ASP A 854 -4.50 14.57 27.51
CA ASP A 854 -3.31 15.12 28.18
C ASP A 854 -3.49 15.27 29.72
N LEU A 855 -4.73 15.19 30.21
CA LEU A 855 -5.06 15.12 31.65
C LEU A 855 -5.14 13.68 32.16
N GLY A 856 -4.89 12.68 31.30
CA GLY A 856 -4.83 11.27 31.67
C GLY A 856 -6.12 10.49 31.50
N TYR A 857 -7.15 11.04 30.85
CA TYR A 857 -8.36 10.27 30.53
C TYR A 857 -8.09 9.20 29.48
N GLU A 858 -8.69 8.04 29.67
CA GLU A 858 -8.72 7.02 28.63
C GLU A 858 -9.61 7.49 27.47
N GLU A 859 -9.17 7.26 26.24
CA GLU A 859 -9.90 7.70 25.05
C GLU A 859 -11.32 7.13 24.96
N MET A 860 -11.58 5.95 25.55
CA MET A 860 -12.90 5.31 25.57
C MET A 860 -13.86 5.93 26.61
N ASP A 861 -13.36 6.68 27.58
CA ASP A 861 -14.18 7.43 28.53
C ASP A 861 -14.59 8.81 27.98
N ILE A 862 -14.01 9.21 26.85
CA ILE A 862 -14.32 10.45 26.14
C ILE A 862 -15.20 10.11 24.93
N MET A 863 -16.50 10.39 25.05
CA MET A 863 -17.45 10.21 23.97
C MET A 863 -17.64 11.52 23.20
N LEU A 864 -17.29 11.48 21.92
CA LEU A 864 -17.61 12.55 21.00
C LEU A 864 -18.98 12.25 20.40
N VAL A 865 -19.98 13.06 20.73
CA VAL A 865 -21.38 12.84 20.36
C VAL A 865 -21.69 13.49 19.02
#